data_AF-A0A3D3F279-F1
#
_entry.id   AF-A0A3D3F279-F1
#
_cell.length_a   1.000
_cell.length_b   1.000
_cell.length_c   1.000
_cell.angle_alpha   90.00
_cell.angle_beta   90.00
_cell.angle_gamma   90.00
#
_symmetry.space_group_name_H-M   'P 1'
#
loop_
_entity.id
_entity.type
_entity.pdbx_description
1 polymer ?
#
loop_
_entity_poly.entity_id
_entity_poly.type
_entity_poly.pdbx_seq_one_letter_code
_entity_poly.pdbx_strand_id
1 'polypeptide(L)'
;LDGYTVSAQNGRIIFPVVEPFGSHLRRKIADDALADKYVYQELYDSTLTVARQLSEKNKFRISGEYRGTSGSGISLNATNVTPGSVRVTAAGVTLTEGSDYTVDYMTGTVNILNQSLLDAGTPISVSLENQSLASMQRKTMMGINLLYDYSKNLSIGGTLMHFYEKPLTTKTVLGDESVKNTLWGLNASYKKESYLLTNLLDLLPFVNATAPSHISANAEFAHMIPGHYRNKYTGGYSYLDDFETSTSGIDLRSPYAWTLAATPYNNTSTGLFPEAALSNNIEYTKNRALMSWFYIDGLFTQRNSSRTPAHIKNDDEQLSNHLVREVYEREIYPNKDPIYGQASTIPVLNISYYPNERGPYNLDTEVDSDGHLLNAYRRWGGITRKIDTRDFEAANIEYIEFWLMDPFVNDTLQTAQGGDLYFNLGEISEDVLKDGRKFFENGLPVDGDTAAIGYSVWGKYPERQSTVYAFDQSQGMNSRRIQDVGLNGLNTEEEKTYPTYASYLETYRSRLSGDAIARLQEDAHSPLNDPAGDNFRHYRGPEQDRQQLSILERYKYFNGTEGNSLAPEEDAGYSTASRTTPDVEDIDNDNTMNESESYYQYKVKLRPGEMAVGSNFIVDKRSGSVALRNGQSSTVNWYQFKVPIKEYETRVGNIRGFNNIRFMRMFLTGFEDPVFLRFATLELVRSEWRTYTQDLASGGAVSGTGSLELSTVNIEENGDRTPVNYVLPPGVTRITDPSQPQLRQENEQSISLKIRDLDAGDSRAVYKSALYDLRRYKRLQLFVHAEELEEDPETLEDGELTVFLRLGSDYRNNYYEYEIPLDITPEGRYNGNVTADREKVWMPGNLFDFPLKALTNLKLERNTQKNLGNGVT
;
A
#
# COMPACT_ATOMS: atom_id res chain seq x y z
N LEU A 1 -8.59 29.68 29.73
CA LEU A 1 -7.53 30.70 29.82
C LEU A 1 -6.71 30.64 28.56
N ASP A 2 -6.70 31.72 27.79
CA ASP A 2 -5.90 31.77 26.57
C ASP A 2 -4.41 31.63 26.90
N GLY A 3 -3.67 30.90 26.07
CA GLY A 3 -2.26 30.56 26.27
C GLY A 3 -1.99 29.49 27.35
N TYR A 4 -2.97 29.11 28.18
CA TYR A 4 -2.76 28.13 29.26
C TYR A 4 -3.62 26.86 29.11
N THR A 5 -4.93 27.01 28.88
CA THR A 5 -5.85 25.87 28.68
C THR A 5 -6.45 25.84 27.28
N VAL A 6 -6.32 26.93 26.52
CA VAL A 6 -6.80 27.06 25.16
C VAL A 6 -5.77 27.88 24.38
N SER A 7 -5.48 27.49 23.14
CA SER A 7 -4.80 28.33 22.16
C SER A 7 -5.83 28.78 21.15
N ALA A 8 -6.36 30.00 21.32
CA ALA A 8 -7.48 30.50 20.53
C ALA A 8 -7.16 30.60 19.02
N GLN A 9 -5.91 30.94 18.69
CA GLN A 9 -5.46 31.08 17.30
C GLN A 9 -5.51 29.77 16.51
N ASN A 10 -5.21 28.64 17.18
CA ASN A 10 -5.07 27.33 16.53
C ASN A 10 -6.21 26.37 16.87
N GLY A 11 -7.21 26.82 17.66
CA GLY A 11 -8.33 25.98 18.12
C GLY A 11 -7.90 24.80 18.99
N ARG A 12 -6.73 24.86 19.65
CA ARG A 12 -6.21 23.75 20.46
C ARG A 12 -6.68 23.87 21.90
N ILE A 13 -7.15 22.76 22.47
CA ILE A 13 -7.42 22.63 23.90
C ILE A 13 -6.17 22.03 24.55
N ILE A 14 -5.70 22.64 25.63
CA ILE A 14 -4.47 22.26 26.34
C ILE A 14 -4.85 21.83 27.76
N PHE A 15 -4.48 20.61 28.13
CA PHE A 15 -4.57 20.16 29.52
C PHE A 15 -3.37 20.72 30.30
N PRO A 16 -3.55 21.30 31.50
CA PRO A 16 -2.46 21.89 32.28
C PRO A 16 -1.60 20.83 33.00
N VAL A 17 -1.53 19.61 32.45
CA VAL A 17 -0.79 18.45 32.96
C VAL A 17 -0.25 17.63 31.78
N VAL A 18 0.90 16.99 31.95
CA VAL A 18 1.57 16.23 30.87
C VAL A 18 0.75 15.01 30.44
N GLU A 19 0.25 14.25 31.42
CA GLU A 19 -0.47 13.00 31.17
C GLU A 19 -1.87 13.01 31.84
N PRO A 20 -2.82 13.80 31.32
CA PRO A 20 -4.16 13.93 31.92
C PRO A 20 -4.89 12.60 32.05
N PHE A 21 -4.75 11.70 31.08
CA PHE A 21 -5.41 10.37 31.07
C PHE A 21 -4.49 9.23 31.54
N GLY A 22 -3.22 9.54 31.80
CA GLY A 22 -2.18 8.60 32.23
C GLY A 22 -1.92 8.72 33.72
N SER A 23 -0.67 9.03 34.08
CA SER A 23 -0.24 9.11 35.48
C SER A 23 -1.00 10.13 36.33
N HIS A 24 -1.52 11.23 35.76
CA HIS A 24 -2.32 12.18 36.53
C HIS A 24 -3.64 11.56 37.00
N LEU A 25 -4.35 10.87 36.11
CA LEU A 25 -5.61 10.19 36.45
C LEU A 25 -5.36 9.07 37.47
N ARG A 26 -4.30 8.27 37.30
CA ARG A 26 -3.89 7.24 38.28
C ARG A 26 -3.75 7.81 39.69
N ARG A 27 -2.99 8.92 39.83
CA ARG A 27 -2.81 9.61 41.13
C ARG A 27 -4.11 10.15 41.71
N LYS A 28 -5.09 10.52 40.88
CA LYS A 28 -6.39 11.03 41.34
C LYS A 28 -7.35 9.93 41.78
N ILE A 29 -7.27 8.75 41.19
CA ILE A 29 -8.08 7.59 41.58
C ILE A 29 -7.60 7.04 42.93
N ALA A 30 -6.28 7.03 43.17
CA ALA A 30 -5.67 6.60 44.44
C ALA A 30 -6.03 5.15 44.88
N ASP A 31 -6.38 4.31 43.91
CA ASP A 31 -6.60 2.86 44.01
C ASP A 31 -6.06 2.25 42.72
N ASP A 32 -5.01 1.43 42.82
CA ASP A 32 -4.32 0.89 41.65
C ASP A 32 -5.19 -0.08 40.85
N ALA A 33 -6.01 -0.91 41.51
CA ALA A 33 -6.86 -1.89 40.83
C ALA A 33 -7.97 -1.19 40.02
N LEU A 34 -8.52 -0.10 40.57
CA LEU A 34 -9.49 0.73 39.85
C LEU A 34 -8.82 1.58 38.77
N ALA A 35 -7.62 2.11 39.03
CA ALA A 35 -6.89 2.94 38.09
C ALA A 35 -6.50 2.17 36.83
N ASP A 36 -6.08 0.91 36.94
CA ASP A 36 -5.71 0.08 35.80
C ASP A 36 -6.84 -0.07 34.76
N LYS A 37 -8.10 0.03 35.19
CA LYS A 37 -9.28 -0.03 34.31
C LYS A 37 -9.50 1.24 33.48
N TYR A 38 -9.13 2.41 33.99
CA TYR A 38 -9.47 3.71 33.38
C TYR A 38 -8.27 4.47 32.82
N VAL A 39 -7.07 4.17 33.31
CA VAL A 39 -5.84 4.86 32.90
C VAL A 39 -5.43 4.39 31.51
N TYR A 40 -5.20 5.36 30.63
CA TYR A 40 -4.72 5.14 29.27
C TYR A 40 -3.28 5.66 29.16
N GLN A 41 -2.35 4.87 29.71
CA GLN A 41 -0.94 5.23 29.78
C GLN A 41 -0.27 5.14 28.41
N GLU A 42 -0.72 4.19 27.59
CA GLU A 42 -0.20 3.87 26.27
C GLU A 42 -0.33 5.05 25.29
N LEU A 43 -1.24 5.98 25.57
CA LEU A 43 -1.33 7.26 24.86
C LEU A 43 -0.04 8.11 24.97
N TYR A 44 0.79 7.88 25.99
CA TYR A 44 1.96 8.69 26.31
C TYR A 44 3.30 7.95 26.17
N ASP A 45 3.32 6.62 26.31
CA ASP A 45 4.55 5.81 26.24
C ASP A 45 4.68 4.95 24.97
N SER A 46 3.63 4.87 24.17
CA SER A 46 3.56 4.05 22.95
C SER A 46 3.32 4.91 21.71
N THR A 47 3.50 4.34 20.51
CA THR A 47 3.18 5.04 19.26
C THR A 47 1.66 5.27 19.17
N LEU A 48 1.24 6.33 18.46
CA LEU A 48 -0.18 6.63 18.26
C LEU A 48 -0.95 5.42 17.69
N THR A 49 -0.31 4.68 16.79
CA THR A 49 -0.90 3.49 16.17
C THR A 49 -1.11 2.37 17.18
N VAL A 50 -0.10 2.02 17.98
CA VAL A 50 -0.22 0.99 19.03
C VAL A 50 -1.27 1.39 20.07
N ALA A 51 -1.24 2.64 20.54
CA ALA A 51 -2.21 3.14 21.51
C ALA A 51 -3.64 2.98 20.98
N ARG A 52 -3.91 3.39 19.73
CA ARG A 52 -5.23 3.25 19.09
C ARG A 52 -5.77 1.82 19.05
N GLN A 53 -4.89 0.81 19.01
CA GLN A 53 -5.29 -0.60 19.01
C GLN A 53 -5.87 -1.04 20.37
N LEU A 54 -5.55 -0.33 21.45
CA LEU A 54 -6.07 -0.58 22.80
C LEU A 54 -7.46 0.06 22.98
N SER A 55 -8.43 -0.46 22.23
CA SER A 55 -9.80 0.06 22.15
C SER A 55 -10.52 0.12 23.50
N GLU A 56 -10.16 -0.77 24.43
CA GLU A 56 -10.68 -0.86 25.79
C GLU A 56 -10.36 0.37 26.64
N LYS A 57 -9.22 1.01 26.41
CA LYS A 57 -8.80 2.24 27.11
C LYS A 57 -9.12 3.51 26.33
N ASN A 58 -9.22 3.42 25.01
CA ASN A 58 -9.54 4.55 24.13
C ASN A 58 -11.05 4.94 24.17
N LYS A 59 -11.52 5.39 25.34
CA LYS A 59 -12.94 5.73 25.60
C LYS A 59 -13.18 7.20 25.94
N PHE A 60 -12.13 8.00 26.03
CA PHE A 60 -12.22 9.43 26.36
C PHE A 60 -12.69 10.23 25.14
N ARG A 61 -13.87 10.85 25.24
CA ARG A 61 -14.43 11.73 24.20
C ARG A 61 -14.62 13.13 24.76
N ILE A 62 -14.08 14.12 24.04
CA ILE A 62 -14.32 15.53 24.30
C ILE A 62 -15.16 16.06 23.15
N SER A 63 -16.31 16.65 23.46
CA SER A 63 -17.18 17.30 22.49
C SER A 63 -17.39 18.76 22.91
N GLY A 64 -17.36 19.66 21.95
CA GLY A 64 -17.64 21.09 22.16
C GLY A 64 -18.08 21.73 20.86
N GLU A 65 -18.72 22.88 20.98
CA GLU A 65 -19.15 23.72 19.86
C GLU A 65 -18.37 25.04 19.91
N TYR A 66 -17.99 25.56 18.75
CA TYR A 66 -17.35 26.87 18.63
C TYR A 66 -18.00 27.66 17.49
N ARG A 67 -17.95 28.98 17.58
CA ARG A 67 -18.42 29.88 16.53
C ARG A 67 -17.26 30.80 16.14
N GLY A 68 -16.92 30.82 14.86
CA GLY A 68 -15.92 31.75 14.33
C GLY A 68 -16.42 33.19 14.37
N THR A 69 -15.51 34.15 14.55
CA THR A 69 -15.79 35.60 14.56
C THR A 69 -15.98 36.17 13.15
N SER A 70 -16.60 35.43 12.23
CA SER A 70 -17.05 36.02 10.97
C SER A 70 -18.26 36.91 11.28
N GLY A 71 -18.38 38.04 10.56
CA GLY A 71 -19.48 38.99 10.70
C GLY A 71 -20.87 38.34 10.54
N SER A 72 -21.93 39.13 10.51
CA SER A 72 -23.35 38.68 10.44
C SER A 72 -23.72 37.74 9.28
N GLY A 73 -22.77 37.32 8.44
CA GLY A 73 -22.89 36.37 7.35
C GLY A 73 -22.61 34.91 7.76
N ILE A 74 -23.53 34.02 7.42
CA ILE A 74 -23.40 32.56 7.46
C ILE A 74 -22.88 32.11 6.10
N SER A 75 -21.70 31.48 6.05
CA SER A 75 -21.19 30.89 4.80
C SER A 75 -21.94 29.60 4.47
N LEU A 76 -22.37 29.46 3.21
CA LEU A 76 -23.05 28.29 2.66
C LEU A 76 -22.08 27.20 2.22
N ASN A 77 -20.76 27.45 2.25
CA ASN A 77 -19.72 26.55 1.72
C ASN A 77 -19.96 26.11 0.26
N ALA A 78 -20.67 26.93 -0.51
CA ALA A 78 -20.99 26.69 -1.92
C ALA A 78 -20.88 28.01 -2.69
N THR A 79 -20.16 28.01 -3.80
CA THR A 79 -20.05 29.18 -4.70
C THR A 79 -21.03 29.04 -5.86
N ASN A 80 -21.54 30.16 -6.39
CA ASN A 80 -22.52 30.17 -7.49
C ASN A 80 -23.80 29.38 -7.16
N VAL A 81 -24.39 29.67 -5.99
CA VAL A 81 -25.64 29.04 -5.56
C VAL A 81 -26.78 29.51 -6.47
N THR A 82 -27.67 28.60 -6.87
CA THR A 82 -28.81 28.94 -7.73
C THR A 82 -29.73 29.95 -7.01
N PRO A 83 -30.05 31.11 -7.63
CA PRO A 83 -30.97 32.09 -7.05
C PRO A 83 -32.31 31.47 -6.64
N GLY A 84 -32.75 31.71 -5.40
CA GLY A 84 -34.00 31.18 -4.85
C GLY A 84 -33.95 29.75 -4.30
N SER A 85 -32.80 29.06 -4.34
CA SER A 85 -32.67 27.72 -3.73
C SER A 85 -32.39 27.75 -2.22
N VAL A 86 -32.05 28.91 -1.66
CA VAL A 86 -31.67 29.08 -0.26
C VAL A 86 -32.91 29.29 0.61
N ARG A 87 -33.15 28.37 1.54
CA ARG A 87 -34.22 28.45 2.53
C ARG A 87 -33.63 28.59 3.93
N VAL A 88 -33.90 29.70 4.59
CA VAL A 88 -33.43 29.97 5.96
C VAL A 88 -34.57 29.78 6.94
N THR A 89 -34.31 29.07 8.03
CA THR A 89 -35.27 28.85 9.11
C THR A 89 -34.65 29.23 10.45
N ALA A 90 -35.42 29.90 11.31
CA ALA A 90 -35.02 30.21 12.69
C ALA A 90 -36.08 29.62 13.64
N ALA A 91 -35.65 28.75 14.56
CA ALA A 91 -36.54 28.04 15.49
C ALA A 91 -37.77 27.38 14.81
N GLY A 92 -37.61 26.88 13.57
CA GLY A 92 -38.67 26.24 12.79
C GLY A 92 -39.54 27.18 11.96
N VAL A 93 -39.40 28.50 12.11
CA VAL A 93 -40.08 29.50 11.27
C VAL A 93 -39.23 29.79 10.05
N THR A 94 -39.81 29.70 8.84
CA THR A 94 -39.13 30.09 7.60
C THR A 94 -39.00 31.61 7.54
N LEU A 95 -37.77 32.09 7.41
CA LEU A 95 -37.47 33.51 7.29
C LEU A 95 -37.73 33.99 5.86
N THR A 96 -37.97 35.28 5.68
CA THR A 96 -38.23 35.87 4.37
C THR A 96 -36.98 36.57 3.82
N GLU A 97 -36.56 36.18 2.62
CA GLU A 97 -35.44 36.82 1.92
C GLU A 97 -35.78 38.28 1.57
N GLY A 98 -34.84 39.20 1.83
CA GLY A 98 -34.99 40.64 1.65
C GLY A 98 -35.49 41.38 2.90
N SER A 99 -36.19 40.72 3.83
CA SER A 99 -36.59 41.33 5.11
C SER A 99 -35.81 40.77 6.31
N ASP A 100 -35.72 39.45 6.43
CA ASP A 100 -35.09 38.79 7.57
C ASP A 100 -33.63 38.42 7.29
N TYR A 101 -33.29 38.16 6.02
CA TYR A 101 -31.93 37.86 5.57
C TYR A 101 -31.72 38.26 4.11
N THR A 102 -30.46 38.38 3.68
CA THR A 102 -30.06 38.50 2.26
C THR A 102 -29.07 37.41 1.90
N VAL A 103 -29.04 37.02 0.63
CA VAL A 103 -28.13 36.02 0.11
C VAL A 103 -27.24 36.64 -0.95
N ASP A 104 -25.93 36.52 -0.78
CA ASP A 104 -24.97 36.69 -1.87
C ASP A 104 -24.80 35.32 -2.56
N TYR A 105 -25.47 35.16 -3.69
CA TYR A 105 -25.46 33.92 -4.48
C TYR A 105 -24.13 33.64 -5.15
N MET A 106 -23.30 34.67 -5.38
CA MET A 106 -21.99 34.51 -6.01
C MET A 106 -20.99 33.94 -4.99
N THR A 107 -20.90 34.58 -3.83
CA THR A 107 -19.97 34.18 -2.77
C THR A 107 -20.51 33.07 -1.86
N GLY A 108 -21.83 32.82 -1.91
CA GLY A 108 -22.48 31.82 -1.06
C GLY A 108 -22.58 32.25 0.39
N THR A 109 -23.00 33.48 0.67
CA THR A 109 -23.07 34.02 2.03
C THR A 109 -24.48 34.50 2.35
N VAL A 110 -25.04 34.10 3.49
CA VAL A 110 -26.34 34.54 3.99
C VAL A 110 -26.16 35.54 5.11
N ASN A 111 -26.53 36.80 4.90
CA ASN A 111 -26.50 37.84 5.93
C ASN A 111 -27.85 37.94 6.62
N ILE A 112 -27.89 37.75 7.94
CA ILE A 112 -29.13 37.91 8.71
C ILE A 112 -29.36 39.39 9.00
N LEU A 113 -30.49 39.93 8.53
CA LEU A 113 -30.88 41.33 8.72
C LEU A 113 -31.64 41.55 10.04
N ASN A 114 -32.39 40.53 10.49
CA ASN A 114 -33.21 40.63 11.68
C ASN A 114 -32.36 40.54 12.96
N GLN A 115 -32.04 41.70 13.55
CA GLN A 115 -31.19 41.80 14.75
C GLN A 115 -31.79 41.08 15.97
N SER A 116 -33.13 41.01 16.09
CA SER A 116 -33.76 40.32 17.22
C SER A 116 -33.43 38.82 17.25
N LEU A 117 -33.23 38.20 16.08
CA LEU A 117 -32.83 36.80 15.98
C LEU A 117 -31.35 36.60 16.36
N LEU A 118 -30.50 37.57 16.03
CA LEU A 118 -29.07 37.58 16.36
C LEU A 118 -28.85 37.78 17.87
N ASP A 119 -29.53 38.75 18.46
CA ASP A 119 -29.42 39.10 19.88
C ASP A 119 -30.01 38.01 20.78
N ALA A 120 -31.08 37.34 20.32
CA ALA A 120 -31.68 36.21 21.02
C ALA A 120 -30.83 34.92 20.93
N GLY A 121 -29.79 34.88 20.10
CA GLY A 121 -28.96 33.69 19.90
C GLY A 121 -29.74 32.51 19.32
N THR A 122 -30.82 32.78 18.56
CA THR A 122 -31.70 31.74 18.01
C THR A 122 -30.92 30.87 17.02
N PRO A 123 -31.01 29.52 17.08
CA PRO A 123 -30.38 28.67 16.08
C PRO A 123 -31.01 28.88 14.70
N ILE A 124 -30.18 29.20 13.72
CA ILE A 124 -30.55 29.43 12.33
C ILE A 124 -30.07 28.25 11.49
N SER A 125 -30.98 27.59 10.79
CA SER A 125 -30.69 26.50 9.86
C SER A 125 -30.90 26.98 8.43
N VAL A 126 -29.90 26.76 7.58
CA VAL A 126 -29.95 27.10 6.15
C VAL A 126 -29.92 25.83 5.32
N SER A 127 -30.83 25.71 4.37
CA SER A 127 -30.86 24.65 3.37
C SER A 127 -30.65 25.27 1.99
N LEU A 128 -29.85 24.63 1.14
CA LEU A 128 -29.64 25.05 -0.25
C LEU A 128 -29.60 23.86 -1.19
N GLU A 129 -29.91 24.10 -2.45
CA GLU A 129 -29.63 23.17 -3.54
C GLU A 129 -28.30 23.58 -4.19
N ASN A 130 -27.32 22.68 -4.22
CA ASN A 130 -26.01 22.92 -4.82
C ASN A 130 -25.85 22.04 -6.08
N GLN A 131 -25.62 22.68 -7.23
CA GLN A 131 -25.24 22.00 -8.47
C GLN A 131 -23.74 21.73 -8.52
N SER A 132 -23.22 21.01 -7.54
CA SER A 132 -21.84 20.57 -7.58
C SER A 132 -21.62 19.61 -8.76
N LEU A 133 -20.77 20.02 -9.71
CA LEU A 133 -20.36 19.24 -10.89
C LEU A 133 -19.66 17.90 -10.54
N ALA A 134 -19.38 17.64 -9.26
CA ALA A 134 -18.64 16.45 -8.81
C ALA A 134 -19.53 15.21 -8.56
N SER A 135 -20.87 15.33 -8.53
CA SER A 135 -21.76 14.17 -8.35
C SER A 135 -22.06 13.49 -9.69
N MET A 136 -21.27 12.48 -10.05
CA MET A 136 -21.49 11.68 -11.28
C MET A 136 -22.69 10.73 -11.22
N GLN A 137 -23.34 10.56 -10.06
CA GLN A 137 -24.52 9.69 -9.94
C GLN A 137 -25.70 10.23 -10.75
N ARG A 138 -26.31 9.39 -11.58
CA ARG A 138 -27.48 9.78 -12.36
C ARG A 138 -28.72 9.79 -11.45
N LYS A 139 -29.25 10.99 -11.22
CA LYS A 139 -30.48 11.22 -10.43
C LYS A 139 -31.65 11.45 -11.37
N THR A 140 -32.82 10.92 -11.02
CA THR A 140 -34.07 11.11 -11.78
C THR A 140 -35.19 11.40 -10.81
N MET A 141 -35.77 12.59 -10.94
CA MET A 141 -36.95 13.00 -10.20
C MET A 141 -38.12 13.11 -11.18
N MET A 142 -39.21 12.42 -10.89
CA MET A 142 -40.47 12.51 -11.62
C MET A 142 -41.57 12.83 -10.63
N GLY A 143 -42.51 13.69 -10.98
CA GLY A 143 -43.61 14.00 -10.08
C GLY A 143 -44.76 14.69 -10.77
N ILE A 144 -45.92 14.62 -10.13
CA ILE A 144 -47.12 15.34 -10.48
C ILE A 144 -47.62 16.07 -9.25
N ASN A 145 -47.98 17.34 -9.42
CA ASN A 145 -48.65 18.12 -8.40
C ASN A 145 -49.99 18.60 -8.98
N LEU A 146 -51.09 18.21 -8.34
CA LEU A 146 -52.43 18.61 -8.70
C LEU A 146 -52.88 19.69 -7.71
N LEU A 147 -53.30 20.84 -8.21
CA LEU A 147 -53.85 21.92 -7.42
C LEU A 147 -55.26 22.23 -7.92
N TYR A 148 -56.20 22.29 -6.98
CA TYR A 148 -57.60 22.58 -7.25
C TYR A 148 -58.06 23.73 -6.36
N ASP A 149 -58.36 24.86 -7.00
CA ASP A 149 -58.92 26.04 -6.34
C ASP A 149 -60.43 25.85 -6.15
N TYR A 150 -60.82 25.32 -4.98
CA TYR A 150 -62.23 25.11 -4.64
C TYR A 150 -62.99 26.45 -4.53
N SER A 151 -62.31 27.50 -4.06
CA SER A 151 -62.85 28.87 -4.03
C SER A 151 -61.73 29.91 -4.11
N LYS A 152 -62.07 31.20 -4.23
CA LYS A 152 -61.09 32.30 -4.17
C LYS A 152 -60.23 32.32 -2.90
N ASN A 153 -60.67 31.62 -1.84
CA ASN A 153 -60.06 31.64 -0.52
C ASN A 153 -59.57 30.25 -0.07
N LEU A 154 -59.81 29.17 -0.84
CA LEU A 154 -59.47 27.80 -0.46
C LEU A 154 -58.93 27.04 -1.67
N SER A 155 -57.70 26.56 -1.54
CA SER A 155 -57.03 25.70 -2.52
C SER A 155 -56.66 24.38 -1.85
N ILE A 156 -56.86 23.27 -2.56
CA ILE A 156 -56.49 21.92 -2.11
C ILE A 156 -55.58 21.33 -3.19
N GLY A 157 -54.51 20.66 -2.78
CA GLY A 157 -53.61 19.99 -3.69
C GLY A 157 -53.20 18.61 -3.22
N GLY A 158 -52.67 17.86 -4.19
CA GLY A 158 -52.09 16.55 -3.98
C GLY A 158 -50.79 16.44 -4.77
N THR A 159 -49.73 15.99 -4.12
CA THR A 159 -48.41 15.82 -4.71
C THR A 159 -48.07 14.33 -4.73
N LEU A 160 -47.54 13.84 -5.84
CA LEU A 160 -46.91 12.52 -5.95
C LEU A 160 -45.55 12.69 -6.63
N MET A 161 -44.49 12.26 -5.99
CA MET A 161 -43.12 12.37 -6.48
C MET A 161 -42.40 11.03 -6.33
N HIS A 162 -41.59 10.70 -7.31
CA HIS A 162 -40.68 9.57 -7.32
C HIS A 162 -39.27 10.07 -7.57
N PHE A 163 -38.35 9.72 -6.68
CA PHE A 163 -36.94 10.06 -6.75
C PHE A 163 -36.11 8.79 -6.79
N TYR A 164 -35.29 8.65 -7.82
CA TYR A 164 -34.47 7.48 -8.07
C TYR A 164 -33.04 7.90 -8.41
N GLU A 165 -32.07 7.27 -7.75
CA GLU A 165 -30.65 7.40 -8.05
C GLU A 165 -30.10 6.07 -8.58
N LYS A 166 -29.26 6.15 -9.62
CA LYS A 166 -28.49 5.00 -10.11
C LYS A 166 -27.08 5.05 -9.51
N PRO A 167 -26.60 3.98 -8.87
CA PRO A 167 -25.24 3.93 -8.35
C PRO A 167 -24.23 3.93 -9.49
N LEU A 168 -23.03 4.43 -9.20
CA LEU A 168 -21.88 4.40 -10.12
C LEU A 168 -21.25 3.00 -10.18
N THR A 169 -21.18 2.33 -9.03
CA THR A 169 -20.65 0.97 -8.89
C THR A 169 -21.78 -0.06 -8.83
N THR A 170 -21.48 -1.30 -9.23
CA THR A 170 -22.40 -2.43 -9.12
C THR A 170 -22.44 -2.99 -7.70
N LYS A 171 -21.29 -3.16 -7.03
CA LYS A 171 -21.24 -3.44 -5.58
C LYS A 171 -21.49 -2.15 -4.81
N THR A 172 -22.59 -2.13 -4.06
CA THR A 172 -22.98 -0.99 -3.22
C THR A 172 -22.43 -1.20 -1.82
N VAL A 173 -21.53 -0.30 -1.41
CA VAL A 173 -20.95 -0.27 -0.06
C VAL A 173 -21.94 0.36 0.91
N LEU A 174 -21.91 -0.10 2.16
CA LEU A 174 -22.72 0.47 3.24
C LEU A 174 -22.47 1.99 3.38
N GLY A 175 -23.55 2.78 3.29
CA GLY A 175 -23.52 4.24 3.34
C GLY A 175 -23.68 4.92 1.98
N ASP A 176 -23.29 4.25 0.89
CA ASP A 176 -23.36 4.76 -0.49
C ASP A 176 -24.58 4.22 -1.25
N GLU A 177 -25.59 3.71 -0.53
CA GLU A 177 -26.80 3.19 -1.16
C GLU A 177 -27.58 4.26 -1.92
N SER A 178 -27.84 3.97 -3.20
CA SER A 178 -28.69 4.82 -4.01
C SER A 178 -30.15 4.70 -3.59
N VAL A 179 -30.79 5.86 -3.41
CA VAL A 179 -32.16 5.93 -2.92
C VAL A 179 -33.19 5.68 -4.02
N LYS A 180 -34.34 5.17 -3.62
CA LYS A 180 -35.52 4.98 -4.47
C LYS A 180 -36.78 5.32 -3.66
N ASN A 181 -37.03 6.61 -3.51
CA ASN A 181 -38.08 7.11 -2.64
C ASN A 181 -39.33 7.51 -3.44
N THR A 182 -40.50 7.23 -2.88
CA THR A 182 -41.77 7.74 -3.39
C THR A 182 -42.43 8.57 -2.30
N LEU A 183 -42.70 9.83 -2.59
CA LEU A 183 -43.40 10.75 -1.70
C LEU A 183 -44.79 11.00 -2.24
N TRP A 184 -45.80 10.94 -1.38
CA TRP A 184 -47.11 11.49 -1.68
C TRP A 184 -47.56 12.43 -0.57
N GLY A 185 -48.30 13.46 -0.93
CA GLY A 185 -48.74 14.46 0.02
C GLY A 185 -50.04 15.12 -0.38
N LEU A 186 -50.66 15.76 0.60
CA LEU A 186 -51.87 16.55 0.47
C LEU A 186 -51.60 17.91 1.10
N ASN A 187 -52.03 18.98 0.45
CA ASN A 187 -51.91 20.32 0.98
C ASN A 187 -53.24 21.05 0.88
N ALA A 188 -53.55 21.87 1.87
CA ALA A 188 -54.72 22.74 1.87
C ALA A 188 -54.28 24.14 2.32
N SER A 189 -54.64 25.15 1.54
CA SER A 189 -54.37 26.54 1.87
C SER A 189 -55.66 27.34 1.89
N TYR A 190 -55.92 27.97 3.03
CA TYR A 190 -57.04 28.89 3.22
C TYR A 190 -56.52 30.28 3.49
N LYS A 191 -56.98 31.29 2.72
CA LYS A 191 -56.62 32.69 2.92
C LYS A 191 -57.86 33.57 2.79
N LYS A 192 -58.16 34.36 3.82
CA LYS A 192 -59.30 35.28 3.83
C LYS A 192 -58.98 36.57 4.60
N GLU A 193 -59.45 37.70 4.08
CA GLU A 193 -59.43 38.98 4.80
C GLU A 193 -60.42 38.98 5.98
N SER A 194 -59.97 39.50 7.12
CA SER A 194 -60.77 39.62 8.35
C SER A 194 -60.85 41.08 8.80
N TYR A 195 -61.91 41.75 8.37
CA TYR A 195 -62.22 43.12 8.83
C TYR A 195 -62.50 43.18 10.33
N LEU A 196 -62.94 42.08 10.95
CA LEU A 196 -63.16 42.00 12.38
C LEU A 196 -61.85 42.16 13.17
N LEU A 197 -60.77 41.54 12.72
CA LEU A 197 -59.44 41.69 13.32
C LEU A 197 -58.87 43.09 13.07
N THR A 198 -59.03 43.62 11.86
CA THR A 198 -58.63 45.01 11.53
C THR A 198 -59.28 46.00 12.49
N ASN A 199 -60.60 45.91 12.66
CA ASN A 199 -61.36 46.83 13.50
C ASN A 199 -61.06 46.65 14.99
N LEU A 200 -60.75 45.42 15.43
CA LEU A 200 -60.35 45.17 16.82
C LEU A 200 -58.98 45.81 17.14
N LEU A 201 -58.04 45.75 16.19
CA LEU A 201 -56.73 46.38 16.31
C LEU A 201 -56.81 47.91 16.23
N ASP A 202 -57.71 48.44 15.42
CA ASP A 202 -58.00 49.88 15.28
C ASP A 202 -58.63 50.50 16.55
N LEU A 203 -59.16 49.66 17.45
CA LEU A 203 -59.76 50.10 18.71
C LEU A 203 -58.72 50.37 19.82
N LEU A 204 -57.45 50.01 19.61
CA LEU A 204 -56.37 50.25 20.57
C LEU A 204 -55.95 51.73 20.53
N PRO A 205 -55.86 52.44 21.68
CA PRO A 205 -55.81 53.90 21.74
C PRO A 205 -54.53 54.57 21.18
N PHE A 206 -53.66 53.86 20.46
CA PHE A 206 -52.45 54.38 19.83
C PHE A 206 -52.12 53.70 18.48
N VAL A 207 -53.08 52.98 17.87
CA VAL A 207 -52.91 52.26 16.59
C VAL A 207 -54.00 52.74 15.63
N ASN A 208 -53.65 53.01 14.37
CA ASN A 208 -54.60 53.36 13.31
C ASN A 208 -54.44 52.35 12.16
N ALA A 209 -55.21 51.27 12.22
CA ALA A 209 -55.04 50.07 11.39
C ALA A 209 -55.96 50.12 10.15
N THR A 210 -55.54 50.84 9.11
CA THR A 210 -56.31 50.97 7.85
C THR A 210 -56.08 49.83 6.85
N ALA A 211 -55.02 49.04 7.03
CA ALA A 211 -54.72 47.90 6.17
C ALA A 211 -55.53 46.64 6.56
N PRO A 212 -56.11 45.88 5.60
CA PRO A 212 -56.87 44.67 5.90
C PRO A 212 -56.02 43.59 6.60
N SER A 213 -56.51 43.08 7.74
CA SER A 213 -55.95 41.90 8.38
C SER A 213 -56.26 40.66 7.57
N HIS A 214 -55.30 39.74 7.47
CA HIS A 214 -55.46 38.48 6.76
C HIS A 214 -55.38 37.30 7.72
N ILE A 215 -56.28 36.34 7.55
CA ILE A 215 -56.20 35.04 8.20
C ILE A 215 -55.77 34.05 7.12
N SER A 216 -54.63 33.41 7.34
CA SER A 216 -54.15 32.30 6.52
C SER A 216 -53.99 31.05 7.37
N ALA A 217 -54.49 29.92 6.89
CA ALA A 217 -54.25 28.62 7.47
C ALA A 217 -53.73 27.68 6.38
N ASN A 218 -52.56 27.09 6.61
CA ASN A 218 -51.97 26.09 5.73
C ASN A 218 -51.89 24.77 6.48
N ALA A 219 -52.33 23.70 5.83
CA ALA A 219 -52.19 22.34 6.32
C ALA A 219 -51.48 21.51 5.26
N GLU A 220 -50.42 20.81 5.65
CA GLU A 220 -49.63 19.96 4.78
C GLU A 220 -49.47 18.59 5.42
N PHE A 221 -49.68 17.54 4.63
CA PHE A 221 -49.39 16.16 4.97
C PHE A 221 -48.49 15.60 3.89
N ALA A 222 -47.37 14.99 4.26
CA ALA A 222 -46.50 14.28 3.33
C ALA A 222 -46.06 12.96 3.96
N HIS A 223 -46.17 11.88 3.18
CA HIS A 223 -45.68 10.57 3.55
C HIS A 223 -44.66 10.10 2.50
N MET A 224 -43.47 9.77 2.98
CA MET A 224 -42.41 9.20 2.18
C MET A 224 -42.38 7.69 2.40
N ILE A 225 -42.45 6.94 1.30
CA ILE A 225 -42.16 5.52 1.23
C ILE A 225 -40.69 5.40 0.81
N PRO A 226 -39.77 5.13 1.76
CA PRO A 226 -38.37 5.00 1.44
C PRO A 226 -38.10 3.67 0.73
N GLY A 227 -37.16 3.69 -0.19
CA GLY A 227 -36.67 2.50 -0.89
C GLY A 227 -35.21 2.65 -1.28
N HIS A 228 -34.61 1.56 -1.74
CA HIS A 228 -33.24 1.52 -2.24
C HIS A 228 -33.20 0.88 -3.63
N TYR A 229 -32.17 1.21 -4.39
CA TYR A 229 -31.90 0.55 -5.66
C TYR A 229 -31.51 -0.91 -5.44
N ARG A 230 -32.03 -1.80 -6.29
CA ARG A 230 -31.67 -3.22 -6.32
C ARG A 230 -31.15 -3.57 -7.69
N ASN A 231 -30.06 -4.33 -7.74
CA ASN A 231 -29.48 -4.78 -9.01
C ASN A 231 -29.36 -6.31 -9.05
N LYS A 232 -28.91 -6.83 -10.20
CA LYS A 232 -28.78 -8.27 -10.43
C LYS A 232 -27.63 -8.92 -9.63
N TYR A 233 -26.58 -8.15 -9.31
CA TYR A 233 -25.34 -8.63 -8.68
C TYR A 233 -25.43 -8.67 -7.16
N THR A 234 -25.99 -7.63 -6.54
CA THR A 234 -26.08 -7.46 -5.08
C THR A 234 -27.49 -7.67 -4.54
N GLY A 235 -28.51 -7.73 -5.42
CA GLY A 235 -29.89 -7.83 -4.99
C GLY A 235 -30.31 -6.63 -4.14
N GLY A 236 -30.77 -6.89 -2.91
CA GLY A 236 -31.11 -5.88 -1.91
C GLY A 236 -30.13 -5.79 -0.75
N TYR A 237 -28.91 -6.29 -0.94
CA TYR A 237 -27.84 -6.25 0.07
C TYR A 237 -26.89 -5.09 -0.20
N SER A 238 -26.33 -4.58 0.90
CA SER A 238 -25.19 -3.66 0.90
C SER A 238 -24.01 -4.37 1.54
N TYR A 239 -22.82 -4.17 0.99
CA TYR A 239 -21.61 -4.77 1.52
C TYR A 239 -21.08 -3.94 2.69
N LEU A 240 -20.93 -4.60 3.84
CA LEU A 240 -20.20 -4.05 4.98
C LEU A 240 -18.69 -4.06 4.69
N ASP A 241 -18.23 -5.23 4.24
CA ASP A 241 -16.90 -5.50 3.73
C ASP A 241 -17.08 -6.64 2.70
N ASP A 242 -16.54 -6.46 1.51
CA ASP A 242 -16.50 -7.49 0.46
C ASP A 242 -15.12 -8.14 0.34
N PHE A 243 -14.23 -7.79 1.26
CA PHE A 243 -12.83 -8.19 1.32
C PHE A 243 -11.97 -7.81 0.12
N GLU A 244 -12.47 -7.24 -0.98
CA GLU A 244 -11.70 -6.92 -2.21
C GLU A 244 -10.51 -5.99 -1.99
N THR A 245 -10.55 -5.18 -0.93
CA THR A 245 -9.48 -4.25 -0.55
C THR A 245 -8.75 -4.67 0.72
N SER A 246 -8.91 -5.93 1.15
CA SER A 246 -8.30 -6.44 2.40
C SER A 246 -6.78 -6.43 2.37
N THR A 247 -6.18 -6.55 1.19
CA THR A 247 -4.74 -6.51 0.98
C THR A 247 -4.41 -5.59 -0.19
N SER A 248 -3.28 -4.89 -0.08
CA SER A 248 -2.71 -4.13 -1.20
C SER A 248 -1.20 -4.16 -1.11
N GLY A 249 -0.52 -4.28 -2.25
CA GLY A 249 0.93 -4.24 -2.36
C GLY A 249 1.45 -2.87 -2.77
N ILE A 250 2.62 -2.50 -2.23
CA ILE A 250 3.45 -1.40 -2.74
C ILE A 250 4.54 -2.03 -3.61
N ASP A 251 4.48 -1.84 -4.93
CA ASP A 251 5.44 -2.44 -5.88
C ASP A 251 6.85 -1.89 -5.71
N LEU A 252 7.83 -2.79 -5.62
CA LEU A 252 9.25 -2.51 -5.47
C LEU A 252 10.11 -2.96 -6.65
N ARG A 253 9.52 -3.49 -7.73
CA ARG A 253 10.28 -4.09 -8.83
C ARG A 253 11.09 -3.12 -9.69
N SER A 254 10.76 -1.83 -9.71
CA SER A 254 11.40 -0.87 -10.61
C SER A 254 12.93 -0.82 -10.42
N PRO A 255 13.76 -1.29 -11.38
CA PRO A 255 15.21 -1.36 -11.23
C PRO A 255 15.84 0.03 -11.06
N TYR A 256 15.23 1.05 -11.66
CA TYR A 256 15.68 2.45 -11.57
C TYR A 256 15.55 3.04 -10.17
N ALA A 257 14.72 2.46 -9.29
CA ALA A 257 14.61 2.89 -7.90
C ALA A 257 15.72 2.30 -7.00
N TRP A 258 16.45 1.29 -7.49
CA TRP A 258 17.54 0.63 -6.79
C TRP A 258 18.89 1.23 -7.21
N THR A 259 19.80 1.30 -6.26
CA THR A 259 21.19 1.77 -6.41
C THR A 259 22.15 0.77 -5.77
N LEU A 260 23.45 0.92 -6.01
CA LEU A 260 24.47 0.08 -5.39
C LEU A 260 24.41 0.21 -3.85
N ALA A 261 24.54 -0.92 -3.14
CA ALA A 261 24.50 -0.94 -1.69
C ALA A 261 25.87 -0.71 -1.03
N ALA A 262 25.86 -0.02 0.11
CA ALA A 262 26.94 -0.08 1.10
C ALA A 262 27.08 -1.50 1.70
N THR A 263 28.31 -1.88 2.06
CA THR A 263 28.60 -3.20 2.64
C THR A 263 27.83 -3.41 3.94
N PRO A 264 27.04 -4.49 4.08
CA PRO A 264 26.20 -4.70 5.25
C PRO A 264 26.99 -4.79 6.55
N TYR A 265 26.95 -3.71 7.34
CA TYR A 265 27.55 -3.69 8.66
C TYR A 265 26.66 -4.37 9.68
N ASN A 266 27.17 -5.43 10.30
CA ASN A 266 26.50 -6.13 11.38
C ASN A 266 27.52 -6.44 12.49
N ASN A 267 27.32 -5.85 13.66
CA ASN A 267 28.20 -5.99 14.83
C ASN A 267 27.77 -7.11 15.81
N THR A 268 26.78 -7.92 15.43
CA THR A 268 26.31 -9.06 16.21
C THR A 268 27.08 -10.33 15.87
N SER A 269 26.85 -11.42 16.62
CA SER A 269 27.50 -12.71 16.37
C SER A 269 27.14 -13.34 15.02
N THR A 270 26.09 -12.86 14.34
CA THR A 270 25.65 -13.31 13.01
C THR A 270 26.20 -12.42 11.88
N GLY A 271 27.12 -11.50 12.17
CA GLY A 271 27.72 -10.62 11.18
C GLY A 271 28.46 -11.38 10.08
N LEU A 272 28.13 -11.07 8.83
CA LEU A 272 28.70 -11.74 7.64
C LEU A 272 29.97 -11.05 7.12
N PHE A 273 30.05 -9.73 7.25
CA PHE A 273 31.09 -8.88 6.65
C PHE A 273 31.81 -8.05 7.72
N PRO A 274 32.82 -8.60 8.41
CA PRO A 274 33.57 -7.87 9.44
C PRO A 274 34.29 -6.63 8.88
N GLU A 275 34.69 -6.66 7.61
CA GLU A 275 35.30 -5.54 6.88
C GLU A 275 34.40 -4.31 6.79
N ALA A 276 33.08 -4.48 6.95
CA ALA A 276 32.13 -3.38 6.95
C ALA A 276 32.38 -2.36 8.08
N ALA A 277 33.18 -2.68 9.10
CA ALA A 277 33.57 -1.78 10.17
C ALA A 277 34.66 -0.76 9.75
N LEU A 278 35.39 -1.06 8.67
CA LEU A 278 36.50 -0.23 8.22
C LEU A 278 35.97 1.05 7.56
N SER A 279 36.74 2.13 7.66
CA SER A 279 36.42 3.42 7.03
C SER A 279 37.66 3.95 6.34
N ASN A 280 37.46 4.54 5.17
CA ASN A 280 38.49 5.06 4.28
C ASN A 280 39.59 4.01 4.02
N ASN A 281 39.18 2.77 3.74
CA ASN A 281 40.06 1.62 3.56
C ASN A 281 39.54 0.67 2.47
N ILE A 282 40.42 0.27 1.56
CA ILE A 282 40.09 -0.57 0.40
C ILE A 282 39.57 -1.98 0.74
N GLU A 283 39.89 -2.52 1.92
CA GLU A 283 39.41 -3.84 2.35
C GLU A 283 37.88 -3.88 2.47
N TYR A 284 37.23 -2.72 2.65
CA TYR A 284 35.77 -2.58 2.82
C TYR A 284 34.93 -3.16 1.67
N THR A 285 35.44 -3.11 0.44
CA THR A 285 34.69 -3.52 -0.78
C THR A 285 35.23 -4.81 -1.40
N LYS A 286 36.29 -5.41 -0.85
CA LYS A 286 36.96 -6.55 -1.50
C LYS A 286 36.08 -7.77 -1.68
N ASN A 287 35.09 -7.98 -0.81
CA ASN A 287 34.14 -9.08 -0.96
C ASN A 287 32.98 -8.79 -1.92
N ARG A 288 32.92 -7.60 -2.54
CA ARG A 288 31.84 -7.22 -3.46
C ARG A 288 32.04 -7.88 -4.84
N ALA A 289 31.19 -8.82 -5.18
CA ALA A 289 31.13 -9.44 -6.49
C ALA A 289 30.15 -8.71 -7.43
N LEU A 290 30.24 -9.00 -8.72
CA LEU A 290 29.44 -8.36 -9.74
C LEU A 290 27.97 -8.74 -9.61
N MET A 291 27.11 -7.72 -9.60
CA MET A 291 25.67 -7.90 -9.59
C MET A 291 25.03 -6.87 -10.52
N SER A 292 24.07 -7.30 -11.34
CA SER A 292 23.29 -6.42 -12.21
C SER A 292 21.80 -6.59 -11.97
N TRP A 293 21.06 -5.49 -12.03
CA TRP A 293 19.61 -5.42 -11.81
C TRP A 293 18.92 -4.63 -12.92
N PHE A 294 17.95 -5.26 -13.60
CA PHE A 294 17.39 -4.70 -14.83
C PHE A 294 16.04 -5.32 -15.23
N TYR A 295 15.36 -4.62 -16.13
CA TYR A 295 14.29 -5.18 -16.94
C TYR A 295 14.85 -5.55 -18.33
N ILE A 296 14.53 -6.74 -18.80
CA ILE A 296 14.83 -7.12 -20.19
C ILE A 296 13.87 -6.35 -21.09
N ASP A 297 14.45 -5.53 -21.96
CA ASP A 297 13.69 -4.70 -22.90
C ASP A 297 12.97 -5.60 -23.92
N GLY A 298 11.69 -5.31 -24.13
CA GLY A 298 10.85 -6.00 -25.11
C GLY A 298 11.43 -5.96 -26.53
N LEU A 299 12.40 -5.09 -26.83
CA LEU A 299 13.10 -5.11 -28.12
C LEU A 299 13.76 -6.47 -28.41
N PHE A 300 14.28 -7.16 -27.39
CA PHE A 300 14.98 -8.44 -27.58
C PHE A 300 14.01 -9.60 -27.72
N THR A 301 12.92 -9.54 -26.95
CA THR A 301 11.98 -10.63 -26.87
C THR A 301 10.85 -10.46 -27.88
N GLN A 302 10.22 -9.30 -28.09
CA GLN A 302 9.02 -9.21 -28.94
C GLN A 302 9.22 -9.77 -30.37
N ARG A 303 8.34 -10.70 -30.78
CA ARG A 303 8.46 -11.43 -32.07
C ARG A 303 8.55 -10.52 -33.30
N ASN A 304 7.89 -9.37 -33.26
CA ASN A 304 7.81 -8.43 -34.39
C ASN A 304 8.78 -7.24 -34.25
N SER A 305 9.72 -7.28 -33.30
CA SER A 305 10.71 -6.23 -33.15
C SER A 305 11.64 -6.20 -34.37
N SER A 306 11.66 -5.06 -35.07
CA SER A 306 12.62 -4.77 -36.14
C SER A 306 13.97 -4.30 -35.60
N ARG A 307 14.06 -4.05 -34.29
CA ARG A 307 15.24 -3.50 -33.60
C ARG A 307 16.11 -4.57 -32.95
N THR A 308 15.65 -5.83 -32.90
CA THR A 308 16.44 -6.94 -32.38
C THR A 308 17.63 -7.23 -33.30
N PRO A 309 18.87 -7.31 -32.77
CA PRO A 309 20.03 -7.74 -33.54
C PRO A 309 19.82 -9.10 -34.20
N ALA A 310 20.34 -9.29 -35.42
CA ALA A 310 20.08 -10.49 -36.21
C ALA A 310 20.57 -11.79 -35.57
N HIS A 311 21.70 -11.76 -34.83
CA HIS A 311 22.22 -12.94 -34.14
C HIS A 311 21.32 -13.38 -32.97
N ILE A 312 20.68 -12.45 -32.26
CA ILE A 312 19.68 -12.78 -31.22
C ILE A 312 18.37 -13.22 -31.86
N LYS A 313 17.93 -12.50 -32.90
CA LYS A 313 16.64 -12.77 -33.56
C LYS A 313 16.57 -14.17 -34.17
N ASN A 314 17.70 -14.69 -34.64
CA ASN A 314 17.80 -16.02 -35.26
C ASN A 314 18.24 -17.12 -34.26
N ASP A 315 18.41 -16.78 -32.98
CA ASP A 315 18.81 -17.71 -31.92
C ASP A 315 17.58 -18.08 -31.08
N ASP A 316 16.81 -19.04 -31.60
CA ASP A 316 15.59 -19.52 -30.95
C ASP A 316 15.88 -20.22 -29.61
N GLU A 317 17.07 -20.78 -29.42
CA GLU A 317 17.48 -21.41 -28.16
C GLU A 317 17.66 -20.36 -27.06
N GLN A 318 18.40 -19.28 -27.35
CA GLN A 318 18.57 -18.18 -26.42
C GLN A 318 17.23 -17.53 -26.05
N LEU A 319 16.35 -17.29 -27.03
CA LEU A 319 15.04 -16.69 -26.76
C LEU A 319 14.05 -17.65 -26.07
N SER A 320 14.36 -18.95 -26.04
CA SER A 320 13.62 -19.98 -25.31
C SER A 320 14.11 -20.16 -23.88
N ASN A 321 15.27 -19.62 -23.52
CA ASN A 321 15.83 -19.72 -22.19
C ASN A 321 14.93 -19.02 -21.15
N HIS A 322 14.54 -19.76 -20.10
CA HIS A 322 13.72 -19.26 -18.99
C HIS A 322 14.31 -18.04 -18.29
N LEU A 323 15.62 -17.83 -18.35
CA LEU A 323 16.28 -16.69 -17.72
C LEU A 323 16.07 -15.36 -18.49
N VAL A 324 15.67 -15.41 -19.76
CA VAL A 324 15.55 -14.20 -20.60
C VAL A 324 14.22 -14.03 -21.31
N ARG A 325 13.45 -15.11 -21.51
CA ARG A 325 12.18 -15.05 -22.24
C ARG A 325 11.15 -14.12 -21.58
N GLU A 326 10.18 -13.70 -22.37
CA GLU A 326 8.96 -13.05 -21.88
C GLU A 326 8.22 -13.97 -20.89
N VAL A 327 7.70 -13.37 -19.82
CA VAL A 327 6.84 -14.05 -18.85
C VAL A 327 5.42 -13.52 -19.06
N TYR A 328 4.52 -14.42 -19.44
CA TYR A 328 3.12 -14.05 -19.64
C TYR A 328 2.36 -14.01 -18.32
N GLU A 329 1.41 -13.09 -18.19
CA GLU A 329 0.58 -12.94 -17.00
C GLU A 329 -0.12 -14.24 -16.61
N ARG A 330 -0.56 -15.01 -17.60
CA ARG A 330 -1.23 -16.30 -17.42
C ARG A 330 -0.34 -17.41 -16.84
N GLU A 331 0.98 -17.24 -16.82
CA GLU A 331 1.88 -18.22 -16.19
C GLU A 331 1.76 -18.21 -14.66
N ILE A 332 1.41 -17.04 -14.10
CA ILE A 332 1.25 -16.83 -12.65
C ILE A 332 -0.23 -16.69 -12.32
N TYR A 333 -0.99 -15.98 -13.16
CA TYR A 333 -2.40 -15.64 -12.98
C TYR A 333 -3.26 -16.19 -14.14
N PRO A 334 -3.44 -17.51 -14.25
CA PRO A 334 -4.10 -18.15 -15.40
C PRO A 334 -5.58 -17.76 -15.55
N ASN A 335 -6.26 -17.44 -14.45
CA ASN A 335 -7.68 -17.11 -14.45
C ASN A 335 -7.94 -15.59 -14.58
N LYS A 336 -6.89 -14.77 -14.71
CA LYS A 336 -7.00 -13.33 -14.87
C LYS A 336 -7.26 -12.94 -16.32
N ASP A 337 -8.24 -12.08 -16.52
CA ASP A 337 -8.59 -11.56 -17.84
C ASP A 337 -7.66 -10.39 -18.21
N PRO A 338 -6.87 -10.48 -19.29
CA PRO A 338 -5.93 -9.43 -19.66
C PRO A 338 -6.68 -8.16 -20.10
N ILE A 339 -6.12 -7.00 -19.75
CA ILE A 339 -6.70 -5.70 -20.12
C ILE A 339 -6.53 -5.47 -21.63
N TYR A 340 -7.62 -5.11 -22.31
CA TYR A 340 -7.59 -4.83 -23.75
C TYR A 340 -6.62 -3.68 -24.06
N GLY A 341 -5.71 -3.90 -25.01
CA GLY A 341 -4.71 -2.91 -25.43
C GLY A 341 -3.46 -2.83 -24.53
N GLN A 342 -3.39 -3.57 -23.44
CA GLN A 342 -2.15 -3.72 -22.65
C GLN A 342 -1.38 -4.99 -23.04
N ALA A 343 -0.07 -4.98 -22.79
CA ALA A 343 0.76 -6.16 -23.01
C ALA A 343 0.40 -7.26 -22.00
N SER A 344 0.16 -8.48 -22.46
CA SER A 344 -0.13 -9.64 -21.59
C SER A 344 1.12 -10.23 -20.92
N THR A 345 2.22 -9.50 -20.90
CA THR A 345 3.52 -9.89 -20.34
C THR A 345 3.79 -9.09 -19.06
N ILE A 346 4.33 -9.75 -18.04
CA ILE A 346 4.72 -9.10 -16.79
C ILE A 346 6.14 -8.52 -16.94
N PRO A 347 6.38 -7.25 -16.59
CA PRO A 347 7.74 -6.75 -16.45
C PRO A 347 8.39 -7.37 -15.20
N VAL A 348 9.44 -8.15 -15.42
CA VAL A 348 10.12 -8.94 -14.38
C VAL A 348 11.40 -8.24 -13.96
N LEU A 349 11.58 -7.98 -12.66
CA LEU A 349 12.86 -7.51 -12.12
C LEU A 349 13.86 -8.67 -12.16
N ASN A 350 14.91 -8.53 -12.95
CA ASN A 350 15.97 -9.53 -13.06
C ASN A 350 17.16 -9.08 -12.23
N ILE A 351 17.72 -10.00 -11.44
CA ILE A 351 18.95 -9.80 -10.69
C ILE A 351 19.91 -10.91 -11.11
N SER A 352 21.03 -10.54 -11.71
CA SER A 352 22.09 -11.46 -12.11
C SER A 352 23.27 -11.26 -11.16
N TYR A 353 23.74 -12.32 -10.54
CA TYR A 353 24.84 -12.29 -9.58
C TYR A 353 25.95 -13.25 -10.02
N TYR A 354 27.17 -12.73 -10.11
CA TYR A 354 28.35 -13.43 -10.62
C TYR A 354 29.41 -13.48 -9.50
N PRO A 355 29.39 -14.49 -8.62
CA PRO A 355 30.17 -14.49 -7.37
C PRO A 355 31.69 -14.60 -7.59
N ASN A 356 32.12 -15.10 -8.75
CA ASN A 356 33.53 -15.21 -9.14
C ASN A 356 34.04 -14.00 -9.93
N GLU A 357 33.18 -13.03 -10.24
CA GLU A 357 33.56 -11.81 -10.94
C GLU A 357 33.49 -10.61 -9.99
N ARG A 358 34.42 -9.66 -10.13
CA ARG A 358 34.48 -8.50 -9.24
C ARG A 358 33.37 -7.50 -9.56
N GLY A 359 32.78 -6.93 -8.52
CA GLY A 359 31.83 -5.82 -8.65
C GLY A 359 32.50 -4.45 -8.60
N PRO A 360 31.71 -3.36 -8.69
CA PRO A 360 32.21 -2.00 -8.65
C PRO A 360 32.99 -1.68 -7.38
N TYR A 361 34.11 -0.98 -7.54
CA TYR A 361 35.08 -0.57 -6.53
C TYR A 361 35.72 -1.72 -5.76
N ASN A 362 35.67 -2.95 -6.26
CA ASN A 362 36.37 -4.08 -5.65
C ASN A 362 37.83 -4.13 -6.12
N LEU A 363 38.75 -3.85 -5.18
CA LEU A 363 40.20 -3.85 -5.40
C LEU A 363 40.89 -5.09 -4.79
N ASP A 364 40.19 -6.23 -4.76
CA ASP A 364 40.79 -7.48 -4.30
C ASP A 364 41.78 -8.05 -5.32
N THR A 365 42.95 -8.43 -4.82
CA THR A 365 44.02 -9.02 -5.63
C THR A 365 44.10 -10.54 -5.44
N GLU A 366 43.27 -11.12 -4.57
CA GLU A 366 43.15 -12.59 -4.41
C GLU A 366 42.32 -13.22 -5.53
N VAL A 367 42.97 -13.35 -6.70
CA VAL A 367 42.40 -13.95 -7.91
C VAL A 367 43.17 -15.19 -8.37
N ASP A 368 42.51 -16.02 -9.18
CA ASP A 368 43.15 -17.11 -9.91
C ASP A 368 44.03 -16.61 -11.07
N SER A 369 44.68 -17.53 -11.80
CA SER A 369 45.54 -17.18 -12.94
C SER A 369 44.79 -16.60 -14.15
N ASP A 370 43.46 -16.71 -14.17
CA ASP A 370 42.56 -16.19 -15.19
C ASP A 370 41.92 -14.85 -14.80
N GLY A 371 42.12 -14.41 -13.55
CA GLY A 371 41.62 -13.15 -13.02
C GLY A 371 40.26 -13.23 -12.32
N HIS A 372 39.72 -14.42 -12.07
CA HIS A 372 38.49 -14.57 -11.29
C HIS A 372 38.75 -14.50 -9.79
N LEU A 373 37.78 -13.99 -9.04
CA LEU A 373 37.84 -13.92 -7.58
C LEU A 373 37.92 -15.32 -6.97
N LEU A 374 38.86 -15.51 -6.05
CA LEU A 374 38.90 -16.70 -5.21
C LEU A 374 37.82 -16.64 -4.13
N ASN A 375 37.42 -17.80 -3.60
CA ASN A 375 36.43 -17.93 -2.53
C ASN A 375 35.05 -17.30 -2.86
N ALA A 376 34.52 -17.59 -4.04
CA ALA A 376 33.21 -17.12 -4.54
C ALA A 376 32.09 -17.18 -3.47
N TYR A 377 32.02 -18.28 -2.70
CA TYR A 377 31.05 -18.48 -1.62
C TYR A 377 31.01 -17.34 -0.58
N ARG A 378 32.14 -16.68 -0.30
CA ARG A 378 32.22 -15.59 0.70
C ARG A 378 31.92 -14.21 0.11
N ARG A 379 31.81 -14.11 -1.22
CA ARG A 379 31.52 -12.84 -1.88
C ARG A 379 30.05 -12.48 -1.71
N TRP A 380 29.74 -11.21 -1.94
CA TRP A 380 28.37 -10.71 -1.88
C TRP A 380 28.12 -9.65 -2.96
N GLY A 381 26.87 -9.43 -3.31
CA GLY A 381 26.45 -8.31 -4.16
C GLY A 381 25.10 -7.79 -3.66
N GLY A 382 24.90 -6.48 -3.65
CA GLY A 382 23.67 -5.92 -3.10
C GLY A 382 23.27 -4.56 -3.65
N ILE A 383 21.98 -4.27 -3.52
CA ILE A 383 21.33 -3.05 -3.95
C ILE A 383 20.47 -2.47 -2.83
N THR A 384 20.38 -1.16 -2.77
CA THR A 384 19.58 -0.43 -1.78
C THR A 384 18.57 0.46 -2.49
N ARG A 385 17.42 0.68 -1.86
CA ARG A 385 16.44 1.68 -2.29
C ARG A 385 15.85 2.40 -1.09
N LYS A 386 15.31 3.59 -1.33
CA LYS A 386 14.46 4.28 -0.36
C LYS A 386 13.06 3.66 -0.30
N ILE A 387 12.41 3.84 0.85
CA ILE A 387 11.02 3.51 1.10
C ILE A 387 10.23 4.79 1.32
N ASP A 388 9.21 5.01 0.49
CA ASP A 388 8.40 6.22 0.53
C ASP A 388 7.44 6.22 1.74
N THR A 389 6.88 5.05 2.08
CA THR A 389 5.99 4.89 3.25
C THR A 389 6.79 4.39 4.46
N ARG A 390 7.34 5.33 5.25
CA ARG A 390 8.30 5.00 6.34
C ARG A 390 7.67 4.38 7.59
N ASP A 391 6.43 4.73 7.92
CA ASP A 391 5.73 4.22 9.11
C ASP A 391 4.93 2.96 8.75
N PHE A 392 5.58 1.80 8.87
CA PHE A 392 4.96 0.51 8.54
C PHE A 392 3.88 0.13 9.55
N GLU A 393 3.98 0.59 10.80
CA GLU A 393 2.94 0.36 11.82
C GLU A 393 1.63 1.06 11.43
N ALA A 394 1.71 2.35 11.08
CA ALA A 394 0.57 3.15 10.64
C ALA A 394 0.00 2.64 9.32
N ALA A 395 0.88 2.30 8.36
CA ALA A 395 0.49 1.76 7.05
C ALA A 395 0.03 0.30 7.08
N ASN A 396 0.17 -0.39 8.22
CA ASN A 396 -0.07 -1.81 8.42
C ASN A 396 0.62 -2.72 7.39
N ILE A 397 1.89 -2.44 7.10
CA ILE A 397 2.71 -3.33 6.28
C ILE A 397 3.03 -4.58 7.13
N GLU A 398 2.79 -5.77 6.59
CA GLU A 398 2.96 -7.03 7.31
C GLU A 398 3.99 -7.95 6.67
N TYR A 399 4.10 -7.94 5.33
CA TYR A 399 4.94 -8.88 4.60
C TYR A 399 5.76 -8.19 3.51
N ILE A 400 6.96 -8.74 3.26
CA ILE A 400 7.63 -8.62 1.96
C ILE A 400 7.15 -9.82 1.14
N GLU A 401 6.45 -9.58 0.04
CA GLU A 401 5.90 -10.64 -0.81
C GLU A 401 6.47 -10.59 -2.23
N PHE A 402 6.81 -11.74 -2.80
CA PHE A 402 7.29 -11.81 -4.18
C PHE A 402 7.09 -13.18 -4.82
N TRP A 403 6.78 -13.17 -6.12
CA TRP A 403 6.85 -14.34 -6.99
C TRP A 403 8.24 -14.44 -7.61
N LEU A 404 9.01 -15.45 -7.21
CA LEU A 404 10.34 -15.75 -7.75
C LEU A 404 10.28 -16.97 -8.66
N MET A 405 10.76 -16.82 -9.89
CA MET A 405 10.97 -17.96 -10.78
C MET A 405 12.03 -18.88 -10.19
N ASP A 406 11.87 -20.19 -10.34
CA ASP A 406 12.88 -21.18 -9.95
C ASP A 406 14.24 -20.84 -10.60
N PRO A 407 15.24 -20.40 -9.81
CA PRO A 407 16.52 -19.98 -10.35
C PRO A 407 17.33 -21.17 -10.90
N PHE A 408 16.94 -22.40 -10.58
CA PHE A 408 17.60 -23.63 -11.00
C PHE A 408 16.88 -24.32 -12.18
N VAL A 409 15.92 -23.64 -12.82
CA VAL A 409 15.09 -24.21 -13.91
C VAL A 409 15.89 -24.80 -15.07
N ASN A 410 17.10 -24.30 -15.33
CA ASN A 410 17.98 -24.80 -16.40
C ASN A 410 19.06 -25.77 -15.89
N ASP A 411 19.14 -26.06 -14.59
CA ASP A 411 20.12 -26.99 -14.02
C ASP A 411 19.66 -28.44 -14.22
N THR A 412 19.85 -28.93 -15.43
CA THR A 412 19.50 -30.32 -15.82
C THR A 412 20.41 -31.37 -15.18
N LEU A 413 21.59 -31.00 -14.70
CA LEU A 413 22.56 -31.90 -14.08
C LEU A 413 22.46 -31.93 -12.54
N GLN A 414 21.64 -31.06 -11.95
CA GLN A 414 21.43 -30.92 -10.51
C GLN A 414 22.74 -30.66 -9.75
N THR A 415 23.62 -29.84 -10.33
CA THR A 415 24.92 -29.51 -9.76
C THR A 415 24.91 -28.24 -8.91
N ALA A 416 23.87 -27.39 -9.05
CA ALA A 416 23.79 -26.11 -8.37
C ALA A 416 23.68 -26.28 -6.85
N GLN A 417 24.64 -25.70 -6.12
CA GLN A 417 24.65 -25.71 -4.65
C GLN A 417 23.66 -24.69 -4.05
N GLY A 418 23.36 -23.62 -4.79
CA GLY A 418 22.54 -22.50 -4.33
C GLY A 418 23.28 -21.56 -3.39
N GLY A 419 22.54 -20.66 -2.75
CA GLY A 419 23.06 -19.60 -1.89
C GLY A 419 21.95 -18.95 -1.07
N ASP A 420 22.17 -17.72 -0.61
CA ASP A 420 21.25 -16.99 0.26
C ASP A 420 20.95 -15.59 -0.26
N LEU A 421 19.67 -15.21 -0.20
CA LEU A 421 19.13 -13.88 -0.47
C LEU A 421 18.76 -13.24 0.86
N TYR A 422 19.20 -12.00 1.09
CA TYR A 422 18.93 -11.25 2.30
C TYR A 422 18.16 -9.97 2.02
N PHE A 423 17.27 -9.61 2.94
CA PHE A 423 16.64 -8.30 3.01
C PHE A 423 17.02 -7.60 4.31
N ASN A 424 17.35 -6.32 4.24
CA ASN A 424 17.46 -5.44 5.39
C ASN A 424 16.41 -4.34 5.30
N LEU A 425 15.68 -4.10 6.39
CA LEU A 425 14.69 -3.02 6.51
C LEU A 425 15.04 -2.11 7.69
N GLY A 426 15.30 -0.83 7.42
CA GLY A 426 15.54 0.16 8.48
C GLY A 426 16.28 1.38 7.99
N GLU A 427 17.20 1.87 8.81
CA GLU A 427 18.21 2.84 8.45
C GLU A 427 19.43 2.09 7.92
N ILE A 428 19.87 2.42 6.71
CA ILE A 428 20.95 1.75 5.99
C ILE A 428 21.90 2.82 5.51
N SER A 429 23.21 2.54 5.54
CA SER A 429 24.24 3.48 5.11
C SER A 429 24.09 3.78 3.61
N GLU A 430 24.14 5.06 3.28
CA GLU A 430 24.21 5.61 1.92
C GLU A 430 25.65 5.81 1.45
N ASP A 431 26.61 5.76 2.38
CA ASP A 431 28.06 5.83 2.10
C ASP A 431 28.53 4.49 1.49
N VAL A 432 28.60 4.43 0.16
CA VAL A 432 28.85 3.20 -0.63
C VAL A 432 30.34 2.87 -0.67
N LEU A 433 31.20 3.88 -0.65
CA LEU A 433 32.67 3.72 -0.58
C LEU A 433 33.20 3.79 0.85
N LYS A 434 32.43 4.31 1.80
CA LYS A 434 32.76 4.38 3.23
C LYS A 434 33.98 5.22 3.53
N ASP A 435 33.98 6.48 3.11
CA ASP A 435 35.01 7.46 3.50
C ASP A 435 34.48 8.62 4.37
N GLY A 436 33.19 8.60 4.71
CA GLY A 436 32.54 9.63 5.52
C GLY A 436 32.38 10.97 4.79
N ARG A 437 32.52 10.98 3.46
CA ARG A 437 32.35 12.16 2.61
C ARG A 437 31.24 11.89 1.62
N LYS A 438 30.22 12.76 1.66
CA LYS A 438 29.12 12.70 0.69
C LYS A 438 29.65 12.94 -0.73
N PHE A 439 29.57 11.92 -1.58
CA PHE A 439 29.84 12.08 -2.99
C PHE A 439 28.58 12.45 -3.80
N PHE A 440 28.76 13.33 -4.80
CA PHE A 440 27.77 13.63 -5.83
C PHE A 440 28.46 14.16 -7.08
N GLU A 441 28.22 13.52 -8.22
CA GLU A 441 28.93 13.79 -9.49
C GLU A 441 28.86 15.25 -9.93
N ASN A 442 27.68 15.88 -9.82
CA ASN A 442 27.48 17.25 -10.25
C ASN A 442 28.18 18.30 -9.36
N GLY A 443 28.78 17.87 -8.26
CA GLY A 443 29.63 18.70 -7.41
C GLY A 443 31.04 18.90 -7.95
N LEU A 444 31.48 18.05 -8.90
CA LEU A 444 32.81 18.15 -9.48
C LEU A 444 32.95 19.42 -10.33
N PRO A 445 34.04 20.20 -10.16
CA PRO A 445 34.21 21.48 -10.82
C PRO A 445 34.52 21.31 -12.32
N VAL A 446 33.66 21.85 -13.17
CA VAL A 446 33.85 21.85 -14.64
C VAL A 446 34.84 22.91 -15.13
N ASP A 447 35.20 23.86 -14.26
CA ASP A 447 36.16 24.94 -14.51
C ASP A 447 37.60 24.57 -14.12
N GLY A 448 37.82 23.35 -13.60
CA GLY A 448 39.13 22.87 -13.16
C GLY A 448 39.58 23.43 -11.81
N ASP A 449 38.66 23.96 -11.01
CA ASP A 449 38.96 24.48 -9.66
C ASP A 449 39.31 23.36 -8.67
N THR A 450 40.61 23.04 -8.59
CA THR A 450 41.12 22.02 -7.65
C THR A 450 40.90 22.36 -6.17
N ALA A 451 40.62 23.61 -5.80
CA ALA A 451 40.35 23.98 -4.41
C ALA A 451 38.96 23.53 -3.93
N ALA A 452 38.08 23.13 -4.85
CA ALA A 452 36.75 22.59 -4.57
C ALA A 452 36.72 21.06 -4.47
N ILE A 453 37.89 20.39 -4.48
CA ILE A 453 38.03 18.94 -4.51
C ILE A 453 38.84 18.47 -3.31
N GLY A 454 38.28 17.52 -2.55
CA GLY A 454 39.00 16.74 -1.55
C GLY A 454 39.38 15.36 -2.08
N TYR A 455 40.26 14.66 -1.35
CA TYR A 455 40.76 13.33 -1.73
C TYR A 455 40.58 12.32 -0.59
N SER A 456 40.10 11.12 -0.92
CA SER A 456 39.99 9.97 -0.01
C SER A 456 40.81 8.79 -0.56
N VAL A 457 40.83 7.63 0.10
CA VAL A 457 41.52 6.45 -0.44
C VAL A 457 40.93 6.00 -1.79
N TRP A 458 39.66 6.32 -2.04
CA TRP A 458 38.91 5.89 -3.21
C TRP A 458 39.08 6.81 -4.41
N GLY A 459 39.29 8.10 -4.18
CA GLY A 459 39.41 9.07 -5.26
C GLY A 459 39.17 10.51 -4.81
N LYS A 460 38.33 11.23 -5.54
CA LYS A 460 38.00 12.65 -5.36
C LYS A 460 36.56 12.80 -4.86
N TYR A 461 36.33 13.77 -3.99
CA TYR A 461 34.98 14.17 -3.60
C TYR A 461 34.82 15.69 -3.65
N PRO A 462 33.61 16.21 -3.94
CA PRO A 462 33.37 17.65 -3.96
C PRO A 462 33.31 18.23 -2.54
N GLU A 463 33.94 19.39 -2.31
CA GLU A 463 33.83 20.13 -1.04
C GLU A 463 32.69 21.16 -1.03
N ARG A 464 32.11 21.44 -2.20
CA ARG A 464 30.97 22.37 -2.33
C ARG A 464 29.72 21.74 -1.73
N GLN A 465 28.80 22.56 -1.22
CA GLN A 465 27.50 22.06 -0.77
C GLN A 465 26.57 21.84 -1.98
N SER A 466 25.93 20.67 -2.06
CA SER A 466 24.91 20.42 -3.08
C SER A 466 23.69 21.33 -2.85
N THR A 467 23.19 21.94 -3.92
CA THR A 467 21.92 22.71 -3.91
C THR A 467 20.82 22.02 -4.72
N VAL A 468 21.19 21.33 -5.80
CA VAL A 468 20.30 20.55 -6.69
C VAL A 468 21.13 19.42 -7.31
N TYR A 469 20.53 18.24 -7.48
CA TYR A 469 21.12 17.12 -8.21
C TYR A 469 20.81 17.21 -9.71
N ALA A 470 21.57 18.05 -10.40
CA ALA A 470 21.51 18.20 -11.85
C ALA A 470 22.90 18.52 -12.40
N PHE A 471 23.24 17.93 -13.54
CA PHE A 471 24.48 18.20 -14.24
C PHE A 471 24.58 19.65 -14.71
N ASP A 472 25.80 20.19 -14.71
CA ASP A 472 26.09 21.52 -15.22
C ASP A 472 25.94 21.56 -16.76
N GLN A 473 25.30 22.61 -17.29
CA GLN A 473 25.05 22.80 -18.72
C GLN A 473 25.93 23.90 -19.36
N SER A 474 26.79 24.56 -18.59
CA SER A 474 27.60 25.71 -19.00
C SER A 474 28.52 25.42 -20.20
N GLN A 475 29.05 24.20 -20.31
CA GLN A 475 29.84 23.73 -21.45
C GLN A 475 29.15 22.59 -22.22
N GLY A 476 27.82 22.48 -22.11
CA GLY A 476 27.05 21.43 -22.76
C GLY A 476 27.50 20.02 -22.36
N MET A 477 27.72 19.13 -23.33
CA MET A 477 28.08 17.73 -23.06
C MET A 477 29.46 17.56 -22.41
N ASN A 478 30.38 18.52 -22.59
CA ASN A 478 31.71 18.44 -21.99
C ASN A 478 31.65 18.57 -20.47
N SER A 479 30.79 19.45 -19.93
CA SER A 479 30.53 19.53 -18.49
C SER A 479 30.11 18.17 -17.94
N ARG A 480 29.20 17.49 -18.65
CA ARG A 480 28.69 16.18 -18.25
C ARG A 480 29.77 15.10 -18.26
N ARG A 481 30.62 15.05 -19.29
CA ARG A 481 31.76 14.10 -19.36
C ARG A 481 32.78 14.26 -18.23
N ILE A 482 32.90 15.46 -17.66
CA ILE A 482 33.79 15.72 -16.52
C ILE A 482 33.14 15.29 -15.19
N GLN A 483 31.81 15.33 -15.11
CA GLN A 483 31.05 15.07 -13.89
C GLN A 483 30.59 13.61 -13.77
N ASP A 484 30.16 12.99 -14.88
CA ASP A 484 29.67 11.60 -14.98
C ASP A 484 30.84 10.61 -14.98
N VAL A 485 31.47 10.46 -13.81
CA VAL A 485 32.72 9.72 -13.58
C VAL A 485 32.60 8.71 -12.43
N GLY A 486 31.39 8.42 -11.97
CA GLY A 486 31.16 7.45 -10.91
C GLY A 486 31.42 7.97 -9.49
N LEU A 487 31.15 7.10 -8.51
CA LEU A 487 31.14 7.43 -7.07
C LEU A 487 32.52 7.77 -6.49
N ASN A 488 33.61 7.43 -7.19
CA ASN A 488 34.97 7.74 -6.76
C ASN A 488 35.44 9.12 -7.27
N GLY A 489 34.69 9.78 -8.14
CA GLY A 489 35.06 11.08 -8.73
C GLY A 489 36.25 11.03 -9.69
N LEU A 490 36.65 9.86 -10.19
CA LEU A 490 37.77 9.66 -11.09
C LEU A 490 37.26 9.05 -12.38
N ASN A 491 37.60 9.63 -13.52
CA ASN A 491 37.38 8.88 -14.77
C ASN A 491 38.40 7.75 -14.89
N THR A 492 38.09 6.75 -15.72
CA THR A 492 38.92 5.57 -15.98
C THR A 492 40.42 5.86 -16.24
N GLU A 493 40.76 6.97 -16.93
CA GLU A 493 42.16 7.31 -17.19
C GLU A 493 42.87 7.87 -15.95
N GLU A 494 42.16 8.63 -15.12
CA GLU A 494 42.67 9.11 -13.84
C GLU A 494 42.90 7.96 -12.87
N GLU A 495 42.00 6.97 -12.84
CA GLU A 495 42.13 5.78 -12.01
C GLU A 495 43.46 5.06 -12.24
N LYS A 496 43.85 4.84 -13.50
CA LYS A 496 45.12 4.16 -13.84
C LYS A 496 46.35 4.82 -13.22
N THR A 497 46.28 6.11 -12.92
CA THR A 497 47.36 6.89 -12.31
C THR A 497 47.18 7.14 -10.83
N TYR A 498 45.96 7.00 -10.31
CA TYR A 498 45.65 7.27 -8.91
C TYR A 498 46.32 6.20 -8.01
N PRO A 499 47.00 6.57 -6.91
CA PRO A 499 47.87 5.66 -6.17
C PRO A 499 47.25 4.33 -5.76
N THR A 500 45.99 4.36 -5.31
CA THR A 500 45.25 3.17 -4.86
C THR A 500 45.04 2.16 -6.00
N TYR A 501 44.52 2.61 -7.14
CA TYR A 501 44.25 1.75 -8.29
C TYR A 501 45.53 1.37 -9.03
N ALA A 502 46.51 2.27 -9.14
CA ALA A 502 47.82 1.95 -9.73
C ALA A 502 48.51 0.80 -8.97
N SER A 503 48.49 0.83 -7.63
CA SER A 503 49.04 -0.25 -6.79
C SER A 503 48.25 -1.55 -6.92
N TYR A 504 46.92 -1.45 -7.01
CA TYR A 504 46.04 -2.58 -7.30
C TYR A 504 46.40 -3.23 -8.64
N LEU A 505 46.50 -2.45 -9.72
CA LEU A 505 46.82 -2.92 -11.07
C LEU A 505 48.16 -3.64 -11.15
N GLU A 506 49.20 -3.10 -10.49
CA GLU A 506 50.52 -3.72 -10.45
C GLU A 506 50.46 -5.10 -9.80
N THR A 507 49.78 -5.20 -8.65
CA THR A 507 49.64 -6.46 -7.90
C THR A 507 48.76 -7.44 -8.66
N TYR A 508 47.61 -6.99 -9.17
CA TYR A 508 46.66 -7.80 -9.92
C TYR A 508 47.33 -8.40 -11.17
N ARG A 509 48.02 -7.58 -11.96
CA ARG A 509 48.72 -8.03 -13.17
C ARG A 509 49.80 -9.08 -12.88
N SER A 510 50.45 -9.00 -11.72
CA SER A 510 51.49 -9.97 -11.31
C SER A 510 50.95 -11.39 -11.05
N ARG A 511 49.63 -11.54 -10.83
CA ARG A 511 49.00 -12.85 -10.55
C ARG A 511 48.43 -13.53 -11.79
N LEU A 512 48.30 -12.80 -12.89
CA LEU A 512 47.69 -13.29 -14.12
C LEU A 512 48.67 -14.10 -14.97
N SER A 513 48.14 -15.08 -15.70
CA SER A 513 48.85 -15.72 -16.80
C SER A 513 49.04 -14.76 -17.99
N GLY A 514 50.01 -15.05 -18.86
CA GLY A 514 50.24 -14.23 -20.06
C GLY A 514 49.03 -14.16 -20.99
N ASP A 515 48.30 -15.28 -21.13
CA ASP A 515 47.08 -15.37 -21.93
C ASP A 515 45.92 -14.58 -21.29
N ALA A 516 45.78 -14.63 -19.97
CA ALA A 516 44.79 -13.84 -19.24
C ALA A 516 45.04 -12.34 -19.38
N ILE A 517 46.31 -11.89 -19.33
CA ILE A 517 46.65 -10.48 -19.57
C ILE A 517 46.22 -10.05 -20.97
N ALA A 518 46.54 -10.84 -22.00
CA ALA A 518 46.17 -10.50 -23.38
C ALA A 518 44.63 -10.39 -23.53
N ARG A 519 43.88 -11.35 -22.98
CA ARG A 519 42.40 -11.33 -22.98
C ARG A 519 41.84 -10.11 -22.25
N LEU A 520 42.33 -9.83 -21.04
CA LEU A 520 41.82 -8.72 -20.23
C LEU A 520 42.19 -7.36 -20.84
N GLN A 521 43.31 -7.25 -21.57
CA GLN A 521 43.63 -6.02 -22.30
C GLN A 521 42.66 -5.71 -23.44
N GLU A 522 42.00 -6.71 -24.03
CA GLU A 522 40.99 -6.52 -25.06
C GLU A 522 39.58 -6.23 -24.50
N ASP A 523 39.29 -6.67 -23.27
CA ASP A 523 38.01 -6.42 -22.61
C ASP A 523 37.99 -5.04 -21.92
N ALA A 524 37.12 -4.15 -22.42
CA ALA A 524 36.98 -2.79 -21.91
C ALA A 524 36.54 -2.70 -20.44
N HIS A 525 35.85 -3.72 -19.90
CA HIS A 525 35.38 -3.74 -18.50
C HIS A 525 36.30 -4.58 -17.60
N SER A 526 37.44 -5.01 -18.12
CA SER A 526 38.40 -5.76 -17.34
C SER A 526 39.05 -4.88 -16.28
N PRO A 527 39.60 -5.46 -15.21
CA PRO A 527 40.40 -4.73 -14.24
C PRO A 527 41.55 -3.91 -14.81
N LEU A 528 42.08 -4.29 -15.98
CA LEU A 528 43.20 -3.57 -16.60
C LEU A 528 42.76 -2.31 -17.35
N ASN A 529 41.51 -2.28 -17.81
CA ASN A 529 40.97 -1.19 -18.61
C ASN A 529 40.02 -0.28 -17.83
N ASP A 530 39.36 -0.83 -16.81
CA ASP A 530 38.40 -0.18 -15.92
C ASP A 530 38.80 -0.49 -14.47
N PRO A 531 39.82 0.17 -13.87
CA PRO A 531 40.34 -0.24 -12.57
C PRO A 531 39.29 -0.25 -11.44
N ALA A 532 38.37 0.71 -11.39
CA ALA A 532 37.29 0.72 -10.41
C ALA A 532 36.17 -0.27 -10.72
N GLY A 533 35.92 -0.65 -11.97
CA GLY A 533 34.85 -1.58 -12.32
C GLY A 533 33.46 -0.92 -12.31
N ASP A 534 33.39 0.38 -12.57
CA ASP A 534 32.16 1.18 -12.52
C ASP A 534 31.74 1.76 -13.88
N ASN A 535 32.44 1.40 -14.96
CA ASN A 535 32.05 1.79 -16.32
C ASN A 535 30.67 1.27 -16.72
N PHE A 536 29.86 2.16 -17.26
CA PHE A 536 28.54 1.83 -17.80
C PHE A 536 28.62 1.27 -19.22
N ARG A 537 27.91 0.16 -19.45
CA ARG A 537 27.61 -0.34 -20.81
C ARG A 537 26.12 -0.46 -21.04
N HIS A 538 25.63 0.30 -22.01
CA HIS A 538 24.26 0.15 -22.48
C HIS A 538 24.05 -1.24 -23.12
N TYR A 539 22.86 -1.83 -22.94
CA TYR A 539 22.53 -3.16 -23.46
C TYR A 539 22.46 -3.23 -25.01
N ARG A 540 22.35 -2.06 -25.66
CA ARG A 540 22.46 -1.89 -27.11
C ARG A 540 23.77 -1.21 -27.47
N GLY A 541 24.40 -1.68 -28.54
CA GLY A 541 25.51 -1.01 -29.18
C GLY A 541 26.12 -1.87 -30.29
N PRO A 542 26.86 -1.25 -31.23
CA PRO A 542 27.45 -1.94 -32.37
C PRO A 542 28.53 -2.94 -31.93
N GLU A 543 29.22 -2.68 -30.82
CA GLU A 543 30.24 -3.59 -30.29
C GLU A 543 29.64 -4.88 -29.77
N GLN A 544 28.56 -4.77 -29.00
CA GLN A 544 27.81 -5.88 -28.45
C GLN A 544 27.25 -6.77 -29.58
N ASP A 545 26.85 -6.15 -30.69
CA ASP A 545 26.37 -6.83 -31.89
C ASP A 545 27.53 -7.52 -32.65
N ARG A 546 28.69 -6.85 -32.77
CA ARG A 546 29.91 -7.40 -33.38
C ARG A 546 30.44 -8.62 -32.61
N GLN A 547 30.43 -8.55 -31.28
CA GLN A 547 30.82 -9.64 -30.38
C GLN A 547 29.73 -10.71 -30.22
N GLN A 548 28.55 -10.50 -30.83
CA GLN A 548 27.41 -11.40 -30.73
C GLN A 548 26.99 -11.73 -29.29
N LEU A 549 27.08 -10.75 -28.37
CA LEU A 549 26.76 -10.96 -26.96
C LEU A 549 25.31 -11.40 -26.76
N SER A 550 25.13 -12.30 -25.79
CA SER A 550 23.83 -12.77 -25.32
C SER A 550 23.06 -11.67 -24.58
N ILE A 551 21.76 -11.85 -24.37
CA ILE A 551 20.91 -10.88 -23.64
C ILE A 551 21.45 -10.63 -22.23
N LEU A 552 21.83 -11.67 -21.48
CA LEU A 552 22.35 -11.50 -20.10
C LEU A 552 23.69 -10.74 -20.09
N GLU A 553 24.61 -11.09 -21.00
CA GLU A 553 25.92 -10.40 -21.10
C GLU A 553 25.79 -8.92 -21.48
N ARG A 554 24.73 -8.56 -22.22
CA ARG A 554 24.44 -7.16 -22.56
C ARG A 554 24.03 -6.32 -21.35
N TYR A 555 23.35 -6.91 -20.38
CA TYR A 555 22.92 -6.22 -19.16
C TYR A 555 23.94 -6.26 -18.02
N LYS A 556 25.01 -7.07 -18.17
CA LYS A 556 26.03 -7.31 -17.14
C LYS A 556 26.63 -6.05 -16.51
N TYR A 557 26.91 -5.02 -17.32
CA TYR A 557 27.48 -3.73 -16.87
C TYR A 557 26.51 -2.55 -17.04
N PHE A 558 25.19 -2.81 -17.09
CA PHE A 558 24.18 -1.77 -17.28
C PHE A 558 24.01 -0.88 -16.04
N ASN A 559 24.48 -1.32 -14.87
CA ASN A 559 24.38 -0.59 -13.61
C ASN A 559 25.64 0.18 -13.22
N GLY A 560 26.61 0.30 -14.14
CA GLY A 560 27.79 1.16 -13.94
C GLY A 560 27.41 2.63 -13.75
N THR A 561 28.25 3.37 -13.04
CA THR A 561 28.04 4.78 -12.71
C THR A 561 28.82 5.69 -13.67
N GLU A 562 30.06 5.36 -14.06
CA GLU A 562 30.82 6.18 -15.01
C GLU A 562 30.18 6.10 -16.41
N GLY A 563 29.74 7.25 -16.93
CA GLY A 563 29.23 7.42 -18.29
C GLY A 563 27.77 7.02 -18.49
N ASN A 564 27.02 6.79 -17.41
CA ASN A 564 25.67 6.24 -17.46
C ASN A 564 24.59 7.26 -17.88
N SER A 565 24.97 8.53 -17.94
CA SER A 565 24.08 9.66 -18.20
C SER A 565 24.42 10.40 -19.51
N LEU A 566 25.50 10.00 -20.18
CA LEU A 566 25.95 10.59 -21.44
C LEU A 566 24.93 10.44 -22.57
N ALA A 567 24.80 11.49 -23.38
CA ALA A 567 23.97 11.43 -24.59
C ALA A 567 24.58 10.45 -25.62
N PRO A 568 23.74 9.88 -26.50
CA PRO A 568 24.21 8.97 -27.53
C PRO A 568 25.29 9.61 -28.40
N GLU A 569 26.30 8.82 -28.77
CA GLU A 569 27.24 9.18 -29.83
C GLU A 569 26.45 9.48 -31.12
N GLU A 570 26.90 10.47 -31.89
CA GLU A 570 26.13 11.17 -32.94
C GLU A 570 25.49 10.29 -34.05
N ASP A 571 25.75 8.98 -34.07
CA ASP A 571 25.26 8.01 -35.07
C ASP A 571 24.33 6.89 -34.53
N ALA A 572 24.06 6.81 -33.22
CA ALA A 572 23.35 5.64 -32.67
C ALA A 572 21.84 5.60 -32.99
N GLY A 573 21.16 6.73 -33.24
CA GLY A 573 19.72 6.76 -33.54
C GLY A 573 18.80 6.31 -32.37
N TYR A 574 19.35 6.10 -31.17
CA TYR A 574 18.63 5.82 -29.93
C TYR A 574 19.39 6.42 -28.73
N SER A 575 18.69 6.74 -27.64
CA SER A 575 19.33 7.17 -26.39
C SER A 575 20.05 6.00 -25.73
N THR A 576 21.28 6.23 -25.30
CA THR A 576 22.10 5.27 -24.53
C THR A 576 22.18 5.62 -23.04
N ALA A 577 21.72 6.81 -22.64
CA ALA A 577 21.68 7.21 -21.23
C ALA A 577 20.68 6.33 -20.45
N SER A 578 21.14 5.75 -19.34
CA SER A 578 20.28 5.01 -18.40
C SER A 578 19.59 5.93 -17.41
N ARG A 579 20.23 7.04 -17.04
CA ARG A 579 19.71 8.09 -16.15
C ARG A 579 20.03 9.48 -16.70
N THR A 580 19.30 10.48 -16.21
CA THR A 580 19.54 11.89 -16.56
C THR A 580 20.02 12.72 -15.37
N THR A 581 19.95 12.16 -14.17
CA THR A 581 20.42 12.73 -12.91
C THR A 581 21.81 12.21 -12.56
N PRO A 582 22.63 12.98 -11.84
CA PRO A 582 23.93 12.51 -11.34
C PRO A 582 23.77 11.36 -10.34
N ASP A 583 24.78 10.51 -10.26
CA ASP A 583 24.90 9.54 -9.18
C ASP A 583 25.40 10.23 -7.89
N VAL A 584 24.71 9.92 -6.78
CA VAL A 584 24.91 10.60 -5.49
C VAL A 584 24.75 9.60 -4.34
N GLU A 585 25.54 9.79 -3.27
CA GLU A 585 25.41 9.07 -1.99
C GLU A 585 24.37 9.76 -1.09
N ASP A 586 23.18 9.98 -1.66
CA ASP A 586 21.97 10.52 -1.02
C ASP A 586 20.75 9.94 -1.73
N ILE A 587 20.38 8.72 -1.32
CA ILE A 587 19.37 7.90 -1.97
C ILE A 587 17.98 8.46 -1.66
N ASP A 588 17.74 8.96 -0.44
CA ASP A 588 16.42 9.50 -0.04
C ASP A 588 16.17 10.96 -0.44
N ASN A 589 17.21 11.66 -0.92
CA ASN A 589 17.23 13.05 -1.37
C ASN A 589 16.93 14.07 -0.25
N ASP A 590 17.35 13.77 0.99
CA ASP A 590 17.22 14.70 2.12
C ASP A 590 18.34 15.76 2.21
N ASN A 591 19.25 15.75 1.23
CA ASN A 591 20.45 16.60 1.12
C ASN A 591 21.55 16.28 2.13
N THR A 592 21.39 15.25 2.97
CA THR A 592 22.44 14.71 3.82
C THR A 592 22.90 13.36 3.29
N MET A 593 23.88 12.74 3.95
CA MET A 593 24.29 11.36 3.69
C MET A 593 24.17 10.63 5.01
N ASN A 594 23.39 9.55 5.03
CA ASN A 594 23.25 8.73 6.20
C ASN A 594 24.38 7.68 6.27
N GLU A 595 25.20 7.71 7.32
CA GLU A 595 26.24 6.69 7.57
C GLU A 595 25.78 5.59 8.56
N SER A 596 24.57 5.73 9.10
CA SER A 596 24.09 4.84 10.17
C SER A 596 23.49 3.54 9.63
N GLU A 597 23.78 2.45 10.34
CA GLU A 597 23.22 1.12 10.09
C GLU A 597 22.38 0.71 11.31
N SER A 598 21.06 0.66 11.13
CA SER A 598 20.11 0.24 12.15
C SER A 598 18.89 -0.38 11.47
N TYR A 599 18.89 -1.70 11.33
CA TYR A 599 17.94 -2.43 10.51
C TYR A 599 17.56 -3.79 11.09
N TYR A 600 16.46 -4.35 10.58
CA TYR A 600 16.07 -5.74 10.76
C TYR A 600 16.50 -6.57 9.54
N GLN A 601 17.04 -7.76 9.76
CA GLN A 601 17.55 -8.64 8.72
C GLN A 601 16.69 -9.91 8.56
N TYR A 602 16.40 -10.26 7.32
CA TYR A 602 15.66 -11.46 6.92
C TYR A 602 16.50 -12.26 5.94
N LYS A 603 16.45 -13.59 6.06
CA LYS A 603 17.21 -14.52 5.23
C LYS A 603 16.27 -15.45 4.48
N VAL A 604 16.36 -15.43 3.15
CA VAL A 604 15.69 -16.35 2.24
C VAL A 604 16.74 -17.28 1.66
N LYS A 605 16.58 -18.57 1.85
CA LYS A 605 17.53 -19.58 1.37
C LYS A 605 17.18 -19.99 -0.06
N LEU A 606 18.12 -19.96 -0.99
CA LEU A 606 17.88 -20.34 -2.37
C LEU A 606 18.74 -21.56 -2.69
N ARG A 607 18.27 -22.75 -2.30
CA ARG A 607 18.95 -24.03 -2.55
C ARG A 607 17.94 -25.05 -3.05
N PRO A 608 18.26 -25.91 -4.05
CA PRO A 608 17.29 -26.85 -4.61
C PRO A 608 16.54 -27.70 -3.57
N GLY A 609 17.21 -28.12 -2.49
CA GLY A 609 16.61 -28.90 -1.39
C GLY A 609 15.80 -28.11 -0.36
N GLU A 610 15.81 -26.78 -0.39
CA GLU A 610 15.10 -25.89 0.55
C GLU A 610 13.98 -25.06 -0.13
N MET A 611 13.56 -25.46 -1.35
CA MET A 611 12.52 -24.81 -2.15
C MET A 611 11.17 -25.56 -2.06
N ALA A 612 10.77 -25.95 -0.85
CA ALA A 612 9.50 -26.64 -0.58
C ALA A 612 8.47 -25.69 0.05
N VAL A 613 7.23 -25.76 -0.42
CA VAL A 613 6.09 -25.00 0.14
C VAL A 613 5.91 -25.36 1.62
N GLY A 614 5.62 -24.35 2.46
CA GLY A 614 5.51 -24.49 3.92
C GLY A 614 6.82 -24.26 4.68
N SER A 615 7.95 -24.11 3.98
CA SER A 615 9.26 -23.80 4.57
C SER A 615 9.87 -22.56 3.92
N ASN A 616 10.87 -21.94 4.57
CA ASN A 616 11.69 -20.89 3.94
C ASN A 616 10.85 -19.71 3.38
N PHE A 617 9.75 -19.38 4.07
CA PHE A 617 8.77 -18.36 3.69
C PHE A 617 8.01 -18.62 2.37
N ILE A 618 8.07 -19.83 1.82
CA ILE A 618 7.34 -20.21 0.60
C ILE A 618 5.91 -20.62 0.97
N VAL A 619 4.93 -19.89 0.46
CA VAL A 619 3.50 -20.11 0.76
C VAL A 619 2.72 -20.75 -0.39
N ASP A 620 3.18 -20.58 -1.64
CA ASP A 620 2.55 -21.18 -2.82
C ASP A 620 3.61 -21.52 -3.88
N LYS A 621 3.28 -22.44 -4.79
CA LYS A 621 4.07 -22.84 -5.95
C LYS A 621 3.17 -22.99 -7.17
N ARG A 622 3.55 -22.33 -8.26
CA ARG A 622 2.89 -22.45 -9.58
C ARG A 622 3.79 -23.16 -10.56
N SER A 623 3.31 -24.28 -11.08
CA SER A 623 3.99 -25.05 -12.13
C SER A 623 3.21 -24.94 -13.44
N GLY A 624 3.84 -24.36 -14.46
CA GLY A 624 3.22 -24.15 -15.78
C GLY A 624 4.06 -24.73 -16.91
N SER A 625 3.42 -25.45 -17.84
CA SER A 625 4.06 -25.85 -19.10
C SER A 625 3.95 -24.70 -20.11
N VAL A 626 5.10 -24.19 -20.55
CA VAL A 626 5.19 -23.06 -21.48
C VAL A 626 5.67 -23.54 -22.85
N ALA A 627 5.02 -23.05 -23.90
CA ALA A 627 5.49 -23.25 -25.28
C ALA A 627 6.64 -22.28 -25.56
N LEU A 628 7.84 -22.83 -25.73
CA LEU A 628 9.06 -22.10 -26.01
C LEU A 628 9.17 -21.75 -27.50
N ARG A 629 10.12 -20.87 -27.85
CA ARG A 629 10.28 -20.40 -29.23
C ARG A 629 10.92 -21.41 -30.16
N ASN A 630 11.79 -22.25 -29.62
CA ASN A 630 12.40 -23.39 -30.29
C ASN A 630 11.38 -24.52 -30.58
N GLY A 631 10.10 -24.33 -30.24
CA GLY A 631 9.02 -25.28 -30.49
C GLY A 631 8.89 -26.37 -29.43
N GLN A 632 9.75 -26.38 -28.42
CA GLN A 632 9.66 -27.29 -27.28
C GLN A 632 8.68 -26.77 -26.23
N SER A 633 8.24 -27.65 -25.35
CA SER A 633 7.52 -27.25 -24.12
C SER A 633 8.40 -27.54 -22.92
N SER A 634 8.47 -26.58 -22.01
CA SER A 634 9.24 -26.71 -20.77
C SER A 634 8.37 -26.35 -19.57
N THR A 635 8.63 -27.01 -18.45
CA THR A 635 7.92 -26.72 -17.19
C THR A 635 8.73 -25.71 -16.40
N VAL A 636 8.10 -24.61 -15.99
CA VAL A 636 8.69 -23.63 -15.08
C VAL A 636 7.92 -23.62 -13.76
N ASN A 637 8.67 -23.49 -12.66
CA ASN A 637 8.08 -23.26 -11.34
C ASN A 637 8.25 -21.78 -10.96
N TRP A 638 7.20 -21.21 -10.38
CA TRP A 638 7.21 -19.93 -9.68
C TRP A 638 6.86 -20.18 -8.22
N TYR A 639 7.63 -19.58 -7.31
CA TYR A 639 7.43 -19.71 -5.88
C TYR A 639 6.98 -18.37 -5.31
N GLN A 640 5.90 -18.37 -4.53
CA GLN A 640 5.46 -17.19 -3.79
C GLN A 640 6.14 -17.19 -2.42
N PHE A 641 7.00 -16.21 -2.21
CA PHE A 641 7.60 -15.94 -0.91
C PHE A 641 6.80 -14.88 -0.18
N LYS A 642 6.56 -15.09 1.11
CA LYS A 642 5.86 -14.15 1.98
C LYS A 642 6.61 -14.07 3.31
N VAL A 643 7.47 -13.07 3.44
CA VAL A 643 8.37 -12.90 4.60
C VAL A 643 7.71 -11.94 5.61
N PRO A 644 7.31 -12.41 6.81
CA PRO A 644 6.69 -11.55 7.82
C PRO A 644 7.69 -10.55 8.39
N ILE A 645 7.40 -9.25 8.34
CA ILE A 645 8.35 -8.23 8.80
C ILE A 645 8.63 -8.31 10.32
N LYS A 646 7.72 -8.90 11.10
CA LYS A 646 7.91 -9.04 12.55
C LYS A 646 8.85 -10.19 12.93
N GLU A 647 9.09 -11.13 12.00
CA GLU A 647 9.90 -12.34 12.21
C GLU A 647 11.31 -12.17 11.63
N TYR A 648 12.03 -11.16 12.11
CA TYR A 648 13.41 -10.92 11.70
C TYR A 648 14.40 -11.86 12.41
N GLU A 649 15.47 -12.25 11.70
CA GLU A 649 16.53 -13.11 12.25
C GLU A 649 17.46 -12.33 13.18
N THR A 650 17.81 -11.09 12.78
CA THR A 650 18.76 -10.26 13.52
C THR A 650 18.31 -8.80 13.50
N ARG A 651 18.50 -8.12 14.64
CA ARG A 651 18.34 -6.66 14.77
C ARG A 651 19.72 -6.03 14.94
N VAL A 652 20.09 -5.14 14.03
CA VAL A 652 21.35 -4.40 14.05
C VAL A 652 21.10 -2.96 14.50
N GLY A 653 22.02 -2.39 15.27
CA GLY A 653 21.93 -1.01 15.74
C GLY A 653 20.82 -0.75 16.75
N ASN A 654 20.36 0.50 16.85
CA ASN A 654 19.36 0.95 17.85
C ASN A 654 18.01 1.30 17.19
N ILE A 655 17.51 0.40 16.34
CA ILE A 655 16.16 0.49 15.78
C ILE A 655 15.12 -0.05 16.78
N ARG A 656 13.96 0.61 16.86
CA ARG A 656 12.84 0.23 17.73
C ARG A 656 11.53 0.31 16.96
N GLY A 657 10.77 -0.78 16.94
CA GLY A 657 9.51 -0.84 16.21
C GLY A 657 9.70 -0.71 14.69
N PHE A 658 8.60 -0.49 13.98
CA PHE A 658 8.57 -0.34 12.51
C PHE A 658 7.95 1.00 12.09
N ASN A 659 8.02 2.00 12.96
CA ASN A 659 7.45 3.34 12.72
C ASN A 659 8.33 4.25 11.85
N ASN A 660 9.60 3.90 11.63
CA ASN A 660 10.51 4.65 10.77
C ASN A 660 11.49 3.73 10.03
N ILE A 661 11.04 3.17 8.92
CA ILE A 661 11.83 2.36 7.98
C ILE A 661 12.12 3.21 6.74
N ARG A 662 13.37 3.65 6.55
CA ARG A 662 13.73 4.53 5.43
C ARG A 662 14.21 3.80 4.19
N PHE A 663 14.91 2.69 4.38
CA PHE A 663 15.59 1.98 3.29
C PHE A 663 15.30 0.48 3.33
N MET A 664 15.39 -0.11 2.15
CA MET A 664 15.47 -1.55 1.96
C MET A 664 16.75 -1.88 1.20
N ARG A 665 17.58 -2.76 1.76
CA ARG A 665 18.73 -3.36 1.07
C ARG A 665 18.44 -4.82 0.77
N MET A 666 18.74 -5.23 -0.45
CA MET A 666 18.67 -6.62 -0.88
C MET A 666 20.07 -7.05 -1.31
N PHE A 667 20.54 -8.19 -0.81
CA PHE A 667 21.87 -8.70 -1.20
C PHE A 667 21.93 -10.22 -1.26
N LEU A 668 22.86 -10.73 -2.08
CA LEU A 668 23.10 -12.14 -2.33
C LEU A 668 24.49 -12.52 -1.81
N THR A 669 24.63 -13.71 -1.23
CA THR A 669 25.91 -14.29 -0.82
C THR A 669 25.79 -15.82 -0.70
N GLY A 670 26.90 -16.53 -0.53
CA GLY A 670 26.89 -17.99 -0.38
C GLY A 670 26.73 -18.78 -1.69
N PHE A 671 26.84 -18.12 -2.85
CA PHE A 671 26.82 -18.78 -4.16
C PHE A 671 28.24 -19.05 -4.65
N GLU A 672 28.47 -20.21 -5.28
CA GLU A 672 29.72 -20.53 -5.97
C GLU A 672 29.62 -20.31 -7.48
N ASP A 673 28.42 -20.53 -8.04
CA ASP A 673 28.11 -20.35 -9.46
C ASP A 673 27.24 -19.09 -9.70
N PRO A 674 27.27 -18.51 -10.91
CA PRO A 674 26.37 -17.41 -11.27
C PRO A 674 24.89 -17.79 -11.11
N VAL A 675 24.10 -16.88 -10.55
CA VAL A 675 22.66 -17.07 -10.32
C VAL A 675 21.85 -15.93 -10.91
N PHE A 676 20.68 -16.25 -11.45
CA PHE A 676 19.78 -15.32 -12.13
C PHE A 676 18.39 -15.38 -11.49
N LEU A 677 18.06 -14.38 -10.67
CA LEU A 677 16.78 -14.27 -10.01
C LEU A 677 15.82 -13.44 -10.85
N ARG A 678 14.59 -13.93 -11.01
CA ARG A 678 13.53 -13.29 -11.79
C ARG A 678 12.29 -13.08 -10.92
N PHE A 679 12.08 -11.84 -10.49
CA PHE A 679 10.95 -11.44 -9.64
C PHE A 679 9.80 -10.95 -10.51
N ALA A 680 8.73 -11.75 -10.61
CA ALA A 680 7.51 -11.33 -11.29
C ALA A 680 6.71 -10.31 -10.48
N THR A 681 6.73 -10.43 -9.16
CA THR A 681 6.28 -9.40 -8.20
C THR A 681 7.37 -9.20 -7.15
N LEU A 682 7.40 -8.03 -6.52
CA LEU A 682 8.19 -7.76 -5.31
C LEU A 682 7.52 -6.58 -4.62
N GLU A 683 6.82 -6.81 -3.52
CA GLU A 683 5.90 -5.85 -2.93
C GLU A 683 5.99 -5.81 -1.41
N LEU A 684 5.71 -4.64 -0.83
CA LEU A 684 5.36 -4.54 0.59
C LEU A 684 3.84 -4.67 0.70
N VAL A 685 3.37 -5.79 1.24
CA VAL A 685 1.94 -6.08 1.36
C VAL A 685 1.44 -5.53 2.70
N ARG A 686 0.43 -4.67 2.61
CA ARG A 686 -0.33 -4.20 3.77
C ARG A 686 -1.71 -4.82 3.80
N SER A 687 -2.23 -5.05 5.00
CA SER A 687 -3.60 -5.52 5.21
C SER A 687 -4.47 -4.45 5.88
N GLU A 688 -5.76 -4.42 5.55
CA GLU A 688 -6.75 -3.63 6.30
C GLU A 688 -7.18 -4.33 7.60
N TRP A 689 -6.99 -5.65 7.65
CA TRP A 689 -7.27 -6.48 8.81
C TRP A 689 -5.99 -6.70 9.58
N ARG A 690 -6.08 -6.71 10.92
CA ARG A 690 -4.93 -6.86 11.81
C ARG A 690 -5.13 -8.08 12.68
N THR A 691 -4.08 -8.86 12.88
CA THR A 691 -4.08 -9.95 13.87
C THR A 691 -4.21 -9.37 15.28
N TYR A 692 -5.18 -9.87 16.04
CA TYR A 692 -5.34 -9.56 17.45
C TYR A 692 -4.39 -10.42 18.26
N THR A 693 -3.42 -9.78 18.93
CA THR A 693 -2.32 -10.46 19.66
C THR A 693 -2.57 -10.59 21.15
N GLN A 694 -3.64 -9.98 21.66
CA GLN A 694 -3.99 -10.04 23.07
C GLN A 694 -4.95 -11.19 23.35
N ASP A 695 -5.03 -11.56 24.62
CA ASP A 695 -5.98 -12.56 25.11
C ASP A 695 -7.43 -12.04 24.93
N LEU A 696 -8.31 -12.86 24.36
CA LEU A 696 -9.73 -12.56 24.17
C LEU A 696 -10.60 -13.04 25.33
N ALA A 697 -10.09 -13.93 26.19
CA ALA A 697 -10.81 -14.46 27.34
C ALA A 697 -10.87 -13.43 28.49
N SER A 698 -11.99 -13.42 29.20
CA SER A 698 -12.20 -12.61 30.41
C SER A 698 -11.96 -13.48 31.65
N GLY A 699 -10.70 -13.65 32.07
CA GLY A 699 -10.41 -14.49 33.24
C GLY A 699 -8.95 -14.86 33.52
N GLY A 700 -8.06 -14.74 32.54
CA GLY A 700 -6.62 -14.98 32.71
C GLY A 700 -6.07 -16.16 31.90
N ALA A 701 -4.94 -15.88 31.25
CA ALA A 701 -3.99 -16.72 30.54
C ALA A 701 -4.56 -17.84 29.66
N VAL A 702 -4.82 -17.49 28.40
CA VAL A 702 -4.57 -18.42 27.29
C VAL A 702 -3.09 -18.82 27.32
N SER A 703 -2.81 -20.07 27.69
CA SER A 703 -1.48 -20.68 27.65
C SER A 703 -1.40 -21.66 26.48
N GLY A 704 -1.64 -21.17 25.27
CA GLY A 704 -1.61 -22.01 24.06
C GLY A 704 -0.53 -21.61 23.08
N THR A 705 0.00 -22.60 22.36
CA THR A 705 1.03 -22.40 21.32
C THR A 705 0.46 -22.00 19.96
N GLY A 706 -0.87 -21.86 19.86
CA GLY A 706 -1.56 -21.64 18.60
C GLY A 706 -1.10 -20.40 17.85
N SER A 707 -0.92 -20.52 16.54
CA SER A 707 -0.51 -19.43 15.65
C SER A 707 -1.60 -19.14 14.62
N LEU A 708 -1.68 -17.88 14.19
CA LEU A 708 -2.62 -17.41 13.18
C LEU A 708 -1.87 -16.60 12.13
N GLU A 709 -1.93 -17.05 10.89
CA GLU A 709 -1.46 -16.32 9.72
C GLU A 709 -2.64 -15.72 8.95
N LEU A 710 -2.53 -14.44 8.62
CA LEU A 710 -3.51 -13.70 7.82
C LEU A 710 -3.04 -13.59 6.37
N SER A 711 -3.89 -14.00 5.42
CA SER A 711 -3.68 -13.84 3.98
C SER A 711 -5.01 -13.58 3.26
N THR A 712 -4.96 -13.45 1.94
CA THR A 712 -6.13 -13.36 1.07
C THR A 712 -6.11 -14.45 0.04
N VAL A 713 -7.30 -14.91 -0.35
CA VAL A 713 -7.49 -15.93 -1.37
C VAL A 713 -8.52 -15.43 -2.36
N ASN A 714 -8.27 -15.60 -3.65
CA ASN A 714 -9.07 -14.99 -4.70
C ASN A 714 -9.27 -15.91 -5.91
N ILE A 715 -10.24 -15.58 -6.76
CA ILE A 715 -10.61 -16.42 -7.90
C ILE A 715 -9.56 -16.40 -9.03
N GLU A 716 -8.83 -15.29 -9.17
CA GLU A 716 -7.84 -15.12 -10.24
C GLU A 716 -6.56 -15.93 -9.98
N GLU A 717 -6.15 -15.99 -8.72
CA GLU A 717 -4.90 -16.59 -8.27
C GLU A 717 -5.12 -17.97 -7.66
N ASN A 718 -6.17 -18.18 -6.87
CA ASN A 718 -6.34 -19.39 -6.07
C ASN A 718 -7.47 -20.32 -6.58
N GLY A 719 -7.92 -20.14 -7.83
CA GLY A 719 -8.99 -20.95 -8.44
C GLY A 719 -8.65 -22.43 -8.68
N ASP A 720 -7.41 -22.82 -8.47
CA ASP A 720 -6.82 -24.16 -8.65
C ASP A 720 -5.93 -24.60 -7.47
N ARG A 721 -6.00 -23.89 -6.33
CA ARG A 721 -5.28 -24.27 -5.10
C ARG A 721 -5.75 -25.63 -4.55
N THR A 722 -4.90 -26.26 -3.74
CA THR A 722 -5.19 -27.44 -2.89
C THR A 722 -5.24 -27.00 -1.41
N PRO A 723 -5.96 -27.73 -0.51
CA PRO A 723 -6.78 -28.91 -0.76
C PRO A 723 -8.15 -28.59 -1.42
N VAL A 724 -8.70 -27.39 -1.22
CA VAL A 724 -9.96 -26.94 -1.83
C VAL A 724 -9.73 -25.71 -2.69
N ASN A 725 -10.09 -25.75 -3.97
CA ASN A 725 -9.89 -24.61 -4.86
C ASN A 725 -10.89 -23.46 -4.59
N TYR A 726 -10.48 -22.21 -4.76
CA TYR A 726 -11.37 -21.07 -4.54
C TYR A 726 -12.47 -21.01 -5.61
N VAL A 727 -13.73 -21.02 -5.16
CA VAL A 727 -14.92 -20.81 -5.99
C VAL A 727 -15.76 -19.70 -5.39
N LEU A 728 -16.54 -19.00 -6.22
CA LEU A 728 -17.39 -17.90 -5.74
C LEU A 728 -18.49 -18.43 -4.79
N PRO A 729 -18.85 -17.72 -3.69
CA PRO A 729 -19.97 -18.10 -2.83
C PRO A 729 -21.31 -18.11 -3.57
N PRO A 730 -22.24 -19.06 -3.34
CA PRO A 730 -23.52 -19.14 -4.05
C PRO A 730 -24.26 -17.79 -4.12
N GLY A 731 -24.74 -17.41 -5.31
CA GLY A 731 -25.43 -16.14 -5.55
C GLY A 731 -24.51 -14.93 -5.79
N VAL A 732 -23.22 -15.02 -5.46
CA VAL A 732 -22.22 -13.99 -5.81
C VAL A 732 -21.75 -14.18 -7.25
N THR A 733 -21.55 -13.10 -7.98
CA THR A 733 -21.02 -13.14 -9.35
C THR A 733 -20.00 -12.03 -9.55
N ARG A 734 -18.95 -12.31 -10.33
CA ARG A 734 -17.92 -11.30 -10.65
C ARG A 734 -18.55 -10.07 -11.30
N ILE A 735 -18.09 -8.91 -10.87
CA ILE A 735 -18.54 -7.63 -11.42
C ILE A 735 -17.95 -7.45 -12.81
N THR A 736 -18.71 -6.89 -13.74
CA THR A 736 -18.16 -6.39 -15.01
C THR A 736 -17.73 -4.94 -14.86
N ASP A 737 -16.48 -4.61 -15.23
CA ASP A 737 -15.99 -3.24 -15.28
C ASP A 737 -16.74 -2.42 -16.36
N PRO A 738 -17.54 -1.41 -15.99
CA PRO A 738 -18.25 -0.58 -16.98
C PRO A 738 -17.35 0.47 -17.64
N SER A 739 -16.11 0.66 -17.17
CA SER A 739 -15.16 1.64 -17.71
C SER A 739 -14.40 1.14 -18.93
N GLN A 740 -14.32 -0.18 -19.12
CA GLN A 740 -13.59 -0.81 -20.22
C GLN A 740 -14.50 -1.01 -21.44
N PRO A 741 -13.97 -0.83 -22.67
CA PRO A 741 -14.72 -1.08 -23.89
C PRO A 741 -15.06 -2.58 -24.09
N GLN A 742 -14.28 -3.48 -23.48
CA GLN A 742 -14.55 -4.91 -23.43
C GLN A 742 -15.05 -5.30 -22.03
N LEU A 743 -16.02 -6.22 -21.97
CA LEU A 743 -16.51 -6.79 -20.72
C LEU A 743 -15.37 -7.56 -20.03
N ARG A 744 -14.75 -6.95 -19.03
CA ARG A 744 -13.79 -7.58 -18.11
C ARG A 744 -14.50 -7.89 -16.80
N GLN A 745 -14.23 -9.05 -16.23
CA GLN A 745 -14.67 -9.37 -14.88
C GLN A 745 -13.61 -8.94 -13.87
N GLU A 746 -14.03 -8.27 -12.81
CA GLU A 746 -13.16 -7.94 -11.67
C GLU A 746 -12.86 -9.21 -10.86
N ASN A 747 -11.78 -9.14 -10.07
CA ASN A 747 -11.44 -10.18 -9.11
C ASN A 747 -12.56 -10.36 -8.06
N GLU A 748 -12.54 -11.48 -7.35
CA GLU A 748 -13.29 -11.68 -6.12
C GLU A 748 -12.39 -12.37 -5.09
N GLN A 749 -12.30 -11.80 -3.89
CA GLN A 749 -11.44 -12.32 -2.84
C GLN A 749 -12.15 -12.54 -1.51
N SER A 750 -11.50 -13.34 -0.67
CA SER A 750 -11.84 -13.58 0.72
C SER A 750 -10.59 -13.49 1.58
N ILE A 751 -10.78 -13.24 2.86
CA ILE A 751 -9.70 -13.38 3.85
C ILE A 751 -9.48 -14.88 4.13
N SER A 752 -8.22 -15.26 4.27
CA SER A 752 -7.79 -16.58 4.71
C SER A 752 -7.10 -16.47 6.08
N LEU A 753 -7.55 -17.29 7.02
CA LEU A 753 -7.04 -17.38 8.38
C LEU A 753 -6.44 -18.77 8.56
N LYS A 754 -5.13 -18.91 8.39
CA LYS A 754 -4.44 -20.19 8.58
C LYS A 754 -4.06 -20.34 10.05
N ILE A 755 -4.64 -21.32 10.73
CA ILE A 755 -4.44 -21.56 12.16
C ILE A 755 -3.67 -22.86 12.35
N ARG A 756 -2.68 -22.87 13.25
CA ARG A 756 -1.96 -24.08 13.67
C ARG A 756 -1.94 -24.19 15.19
N ASP A 757 -1.92 -25.41 15.71
CA ASP A 757 -1.74 -25.72 17.14
C ASP A 757 -2.71 -24.99 18.09
N LEU A 758 -3.99 -24.87 17.70
CA LEU A 758 -5.01 -24.20 18.52
C LEU A 758 -5.49 -25.12 19.63
N ASP A 759 -5.19 -24.77 20.88
CA ASP A 759 -5.61 -25.53 22.05
C ASP A 759 -7.12 -25.41 22.33
N ALA A 760 -7.69 -26.39 23.04
CA ALA A 760 -9.09 -26.38 23.41
C ALA A 760 -9.46 -25.14 24.26
N GLY A 761 -10.43 -24.36 23.79
CA GLY A 761 -10.86 -23.10 24.43
C GLY A 761 -9.96 -21.90 24.12
N ASP A 762 -8.91 -22.09 23.32
CA ASP A 762 -8.11 -21.00 22.78
C ASP A 762 -8.84 -20.33 21.60
N SER A 763 -8.62 -19.03 21.42
CA SER A 763 -9.15 -18.26 20.30
C SER A 763 -8.08 -17.36 19.68
N ARG A 764 -8.11 -17.27 18.36
CA ARG A 764 -7.33 -16.30 17.57
C ARG A 764 -8.31 -15.45 16.78
N ALA A 765 -7.99 -14.17 16.59
CA ALA A 765 -8.87 -13.26 15.87
C ALA A 765 -8.08 -12.29 14.99
N VAL A 766 -8.78 -11.78 13.99
CA VAL A 766 -8.40 -10.58 13.26
C VAL A 766 -9.45 -9.51 13.48
N TYR A 767 -9.06 -8.26 13.34
CA TYR A 767 -9.98 -7.14 13.52
C TYR A 767 -9.69 -6.02 12.53
N LYS A 768 -10.76 -5.26 12.24
CA LYS A 768 -10.73 -4.01 11.48
C LYS A 768 -11.48 -2.95 12.27
N SER A 769 -10.90 -1.77 12.37
CA SER A 769 -11.56 -0.63 13.02
C SER A 769 -12.41 0.11 12.01
N ALA A 770 -13.73 0.16 12.24
CA ALA A 770 -14.66 0.83 11.34
C ALA A 770 -15.84 1.47 12.09
N LEU A 771 -16.45 2.48 11.48
CA LEU A 771 -17.58 3.23 12.02
C LEU A 771 -18.85 2.91 11.22
N TYR A 772 -19.46 1.75 11.51
CA TYR A 772 -20.68 1.32 10.83
C TYR A 772 -21.93 1.63 11.65
N ASP A 773 -22.99 2.12 10.98
CA ASP A 773 -24.33 2.24 11.56
C ASP A 773 -25.28 1.19 10.99
N LEU A 774 -25.40 0.07 11.71
CA LEU A 774 -26.22 -1.07 11.28
C LEU A 774 -27.71 -0.93 11.61
N ARG A 775 -28.15 0.18 12.23
CA ARG A 775 -29.53 0.31 12.77
C ARG A 775 -30.62 0.32 11.69
N ARG A 776 -30.27 0.68 10.46
CA ARG A 776 -31.20 0.69 9.32
C ARG A 776 -31.37 -0.68 8.66
N TYR A 777 -30.52 -1.64 9.00
CA TYR A 777 -30.48 -2.97 8.43
C TYR A 777 -31.17 -3.98 9.34
N LYS A 778 -31.65 -5.08 8.76
CA LYS A 778 -32.45 -6.08 9.48
C LYS A 778 -31.73 -7.40 9.73
N ARG A 779 -30.76 -7.73 8.89
CA ARG A 779 -30.09 -9.03 8.82
C ARG A 779 -28.64 -8.82 8.43
N LEU A 780 -27.75 -9.63 8.96
CA LEU A 780 -26.33 -9.67 8.61
C LEU A 780 -26.03 -11.05 8.04
N GLN A 781 -25.30 -11.08 6.93
CA GLN A 781 -24.86 -12.31 6.28
C GLN A 781 -23.36 -12.26 6.01
N LEU A 782 -22.66 -13.37 6.27
CA LEU A 782 -21.24 -13.53 5.97
C LEU A 782 -20.99 -15.00 5.61
N PHE A 783 -20.42 -15.23 4.42
CA PHE A 783 -20.01 -16.55 3.96
C PHE A 783 -18.72 -16.98 4.68
N VAL A 784 -18.68 -18.24 5.12
CA VAL A 784 -17.49 -18.85 5.72
C VAL A 784 -17.28 -20.23 5.11
N HIS A 785 -16.02 -20.59 4.98
CA HIS A 785 -15.55 -21.88 4.52
C HIS A 785 -14.43 -22.33 5.47
N ALA A 786 -14.37 -23.63 5.73
CA ALA A 786 -13.35 -24.27 6.54
C ALA A 786 -12.79 -25.47 5.78
N GLU A 787 -11.48 -25.64 5.82
CA GLU A 787 -10.75 -26.73 5.19
C GLU A 787 -9.62 -27.20 6.12
N GLU A 788 -9.21 -28.45 5.96
CA GLU A 788 -8.03 -28.99 6.64
C GLU A 788 -6.74 -28.41 6.05
N LEU A 789 -5.66 -28.46 6.82
CA LEU A 789 -4.34 -28.13 6.31
C LEU A 789 -3.75 -29.33 5.55
N GLU A 790 -3.15 -29.09 4.38
CA GLU A 790 -2.48 -30.14 3.60
C GLU A 790 -1.36 -30.86 4.37
N GLU A 791 -0.75 -30.17 5.34
CA GLU A 791 0.32 -30.68 6.20
C GLU A 791 -0.18 -31.65 7.29
N ASP A 792 -1.50 -31.66 7.59
CA ASP A 792 -2.11 -32.45 8.67
C ASP A 792 -3.51 -32.96 8.27
N PRO A 793 -3.61 -33.90 7.31
CA PRO A 793 -4.89 -34.43 6.84
C PRO A 793 -5.54 -35.36 7.88
N GLU A 794 -6.87 -35.32 7.97
CA GLU A 794 -7.74 -36.20 8.77
C GLU A 794 -7.69 -36.02 10.31
N THR A 795 -7.28 -34.86 10.82
CA THR A 795 -7.26 -34.58 12.27
C THR A 795 -8.44 -33.77 12.78
N LEU A 796 -9.19 -33.09 11.91
CA LEU A 796 -10.24 -32.12 12.29
C LEU A 796 -11.65 -32.65 11.98
N GLU A 797 -12.47 -32.88 13.00
CA GLU A 797 -13.86 -33.31 12.80
C GLU A 797 -14.84 -32.12 12.71
N ASP A 798 -16.01 -32.37 12.08
CA ASP A 798 -17.10 -31.38 12.01
C ASP A 798 -17.51 -30.90 13.42
N GLY A 799 -17.52 -29.58 13.60
CA GLY A 799 -17.90 -28.93 14.85
C GLY A 799 -16.82 -28.86 15.93
N GLU A 800 -15.60 -29.33 15.68
CA GLU A 800 -14.46 -29.14 16.60
C GLU A 800 -13.91 -27.71 16.55
N LEU A 801 -14.06 -27.02 15.41
CA LEU A 801 -13.70 -25.62 15.24
C LEU A 801 -14.96 -24.75 15.19
N THR A 802 -14.90 -23.60 15.86
CA THR A 802 -15.93 -22.56 15.76
C THR A 802 -15.35 -21.30 15.12
N VAL A 803 -16.21 -20.55 14.43
CA VAL A 803 -15.91 -19.18 14.00
C VAL A 803 -16.85 -18.24 14.73
N PHE A 804 -16.31 -17.10 15.17
CA PHE A 804 -17.08 -16.06 15.83
C PHE A 804 -16.90 -14.70 15.15
N LEU A 805 -17.95 -13.87 15.24
CA LEU A 805 -17.95 -12.48 14.80
C LEU A 805 -18.29 -11.58 16.00
N ARG A 806 -17.31 -10.75 16.41
CA ARG A 806 -17.52 -9.70 17.43
C ARG A 806 -17.87 -8.36 16.79
N LEU A 807 -18.99 -7.77 17.21
CA LEU A 807 -19.46 -6.43 16.83
C LEU A 807 -19.60 -5.56 18.08
N GLY A 808 -18.79 -4.51 18.21
CA GLY A 808 -18.72 -3.78 19.47
C GLY A 808 -17.90 -2.51 19.43
N SER A 809 -17.78 -1.88 20.60
CA SER A 809 -16.93 -0.70 20.79
C SER A 809 -15.52 -1.07 21.25
N ASP A 810 -15.30 -2.31 21.70
CA ASP A 810 -13.99 -2.89 21.99
C ASP A 810 -14.06 -4.42 21.86
N TYR A 811 -12.89 -5.07 21.98
CA TYR A 811 -12.70 -6.49 21.70
C TYR A 811 -12.99 -7.43 22.88
N ARG A 812 -13.02 -6.92 24.13
CA ARG A 812 -13.06 -7.75 25.36
C ARG A 812 -14.23 -7.48 26.31
N ASN A 813 -14.77 -6.26 26.33
CA ASN A 813 -15.72 -5.85 27.38
C ASN A 813 -17.10 -5.45 26.83
N ASN A 814 -17.15 -4.88 25.62
CA ASN A 814 -18.34 -4.24 25.06
C ASN A 814 -18.57 -4.67 23.61
N TYR A 815 -18.94 -5.93 23.43
CA TYR A 815 -19.25 -6.53 22.14
C TYR A 815 -20.53 -7.37 22.17
N TYR A 816 -21.08 -7.62 20.98
CA TYR A 816 -21.93 -8.75 20.68
C TYR A 816 -21.09 -9.80 19.98
N GLU A 817 -21.22 -11.05 20.39
CA GLU A 817 -20.59 -12.18 19.71
C GLU A 817 -21.68 -13.08 19.16
N TYR A 818 -21.49 -13.46 17.91
CA TYR A 818 -22.25 -14.52 17.28
C TYR A 818 -21.23 -15.58 16.85
N GLU A 819 -21.44 -16.82 17.24
CA GLU A 819 -20.52 -17.93 17.04
C GLU A 819 -21.28 -19.10 16.43
N ILE A 820 -20.65 -19.78 15.47
CA ILE A 820 -21.17 -20.98 14.83
C ILE A 820 -20.08 -22.06 14.79
N PRO A 821 -20.42 -23.33 15.03
CA PRO A 821 -19.53 -24.45 14.70
C PRO A 821 -19.36 -24.55 13.18
N LEU A 822 -18.18 -24.98 12.74
CA LEU A 822 -17.84 -25.15 11.33
C LEU A 822 -17.90 -26.62 10.93
N ASP A 823 -18.54 -26.87 9.79
CA ASP A 823 -18.44 -28.12 9.04
C ASP A 823 -17.25 -28.02 8.07
N ILE A 824 -16.46 -29.08 7.94
CA ILE A 824 -15.23 -29.08 7.14
C ILE A 824 -15.54 -29.47 5.70
N THR A 825 -15.09 -28.66 4.75
CA THR A 825 -15.22 -29.01 3.32
C THR A 825 -14.27 -30.15 2.98
N PRO A 826 -14.78 -31.26 2.39
CA PRO A 826 -13.92 -32.35 1.95
C PRO A 826 -12.85 -31.87 0.95
N GLU A 827 -11.69 -32.51 0.94
CA GLU A 827 -10.68 -32.25 -0.08
C GLU A 827 -11.26 -32.51 -1.47
N GLY A 828 -10.97 -31.61 -2.42
CA GLY A 828 -11.31 -31.84 -3.81
C GLY A 828 -11.36 -30.58 -4.66
N ARG A 829 -11.58 -30.79 -5.96
CA ARG A 829 -11.75 -29.72 -6.94
C ARG A 829 -13.23 -29.53 -7.27
N TYR A 830 -13.74 -28.35 -6.97
CA TYR A 830 -15.13 -27.95 -7.11
C TYR A 830 -15.34 -27.06 -8.33
N ASN A 831 -16.44 -27.29 -9.05
CA ASN A 831 -16.78 -26.49 -10.23
C ASN A 831 -17.55 -25.23 -9.84
N GLY A 832 -16.90 -24.07 -9.95
CA GLY A 832 -17.51 -22.76 -9.64
C GLY A 832 -18.72 -22.36 -10.52
N ASN A 833 -19.01 -23.09 -11.61
CA ASN A 833 -20.19 -22.87 -12.43
C ASN A 833 -21.41 -23.68 -11.97
N VAL A 834 -21.24 -24.64 -11.06
CA VAL A 834 -22.30 -25.52 -10.56
C VAL A 834 -22.65 -25.10 -9.14
N THR A 835 -23.90 -24.64 -8.91
CA THR A 835 -24.34 -24.19 -7.58
C THR A 835 -24.15 -25.26 -6.50
N ALA A 836 -24.44 -26.52 -6.82
CA ALA A 836 -24.29 -27.62 -5.86
C ALA A 836 -22.83 -27.87 -5.43
N ASP A 837 -21.84 -27.52 -6.25
CA ASP A 837 -20.43 -27.61 -5.87
C ASP A 837 -19.99 -26.38 -5.08
N ARG A 838 -20.49 -25.19 -5.43
CA ARG A 838 -20.28 -23.96 -4.64
C ARG A 838 -20.82 -24.10 -3.22
N GLU A 839 -21.96 -24.76 -3.05
CA GLU A 839 -22.58 -25.06 -1.75
C GLU A 839 -21.84 -26.13 -0.94
N LYS A 840 -20.93 -26.91 -1.54
CA LYS A 840 -20.04 -27.81 -0.79
C LYS A 840 -18.84 -27.07 -0.20
N VAL A 841 -18.33 -26.06 -0.92
CA VAL A 841 -17.25 -25.19 -0.43
C VAL A 841 -17.80 -24.19 0.58
N TRP A 842 -18.82 -23.42 0.18
CA TRP A 842 -19.51 -22.45 1.03
C TRP A 842 -20.76 -23.07 1.61
N MET A 843 -20.57 -23.95 2.59
CA MET A 843 -21.67 -24.70 3.18
C MET A 843 -22.72 -23.79 3.81
N PRO A 844 -24.03 -24.05 3.58
CA PRO A 844 -25.09 -23.31 4.25
C PRO A 844 -25.03 -23.38 5.79
N GLY A 845 -24.47 -24.46 6.36
CA GLY A 845 -24.24 -24.60 7.81
C GLY A 845 -23.22 -23.60 8.37
N ASN A 846 -22.21 -23.26 7.56
CA ASN A 846 -21.15 -22.31 7.91
C ASN A 846 -21.52 -20.84 7.62
N LEU A 847 -22.73 -20.58 7.12
CA LEU A 847 -23.17 -19.23 6.81
C LEU A 847 -23.62 -18.50 8.08
N PHE A 848 -22.95 -17.38 8.41
CA PHE A 848 -23.54 -16.42 9.34
C PHE A 848 -24.80 -15.84 8.72
N ASP A 849 -25.97 -16.10 9.31
CA ASP A 849 -27.23 -15.58 8.79
C ASP A 849 -28.26 -15.30 9.90
N PHE A 850 -28.15 -14.12 10.53
CA PHE A 850 -28.98 -13.78 11.68
C PHE A 850 -29.65 -12.41 11.58
N PRO A 851 -30.87 -12.25 12.14
CA PRO A 851 -31.51 -10.96 12.23
C PRO A 851 -30.82 -10.10 13.29
N LEU A 852 -30.48 -8.85 12.97
CA LEU A 852 -29.83 -7.92 13.91
C LEU A 852 -30.68 -7.65 15.16
N LYS A 853 -32.01 -7.86 15.07
CA LYS A 853 -32.91 -7.78 16.22
C LYS A 853 -32.59 -8.82 17.31
N ALA A 854 -32.00 -9.95 16.96
CA ALA A 854 -31.56 -10.96 17.94
C ALA A 854 -30.57 -10.38 18.94
N LEU A 855 -29.60 -9.58 18.47
CA LEU A 855 -28.62 -8.90 19.32
C LEU A 855 -29.29 -7.94 20.31
N THR A 856 -30.27 -7.15 19.84
CA THR A 856 -31.00 -6.22 20.71
C THR A 856 -31.84 -6.95 21.75
N ASN A 857 -32.47 -8.07 21.38
CA ASN A 857 -33.24 -8.89 22.31
C ASN A 857 -32.32 -9.51 23.37
N LEU A 858 -31.16 -10.04 22.96
CA LEU A 858 -30.15 -10.60 23.86
C LEU A 858 -29.66 -9.55 24.88
N LYS A 859 -29.40 -8.31 24.43
CA LYS A 859 -29.02 -7.21 25.33
C LYS A 859 -30.11 -6.89 26.36
N LEU A 860 -31.38 -6.87 25.94
CA LEU A 860 -32.52 -6.63 26.84
C LEU A 860 -32.66 -7.75 27.87
N GLU A 861 -32.49 -9.00 27.45
CA GLU A 861 -32.52 -10.17 28.34
C GLU A 861 -31.39 -10.10 29.36
N ARG A 862 -30.14 -9.92 28.91
CA ARG A 862 -28.98 -9.73 29.79
C ARG A 862 -29.18 -8.61 30.80
N ASN A 863 -29.71 -7.46 30.39
CA ASN A 863 -30.00 -6.35 31.30
C ASN A 863 -31.05 -6.73 32.36
N THR A 864 -32.06 -7.50 31.96
CA THR A 864 -33.07 -8.03 32.87
C THR A 864 -32.43 -8.98 33.90
N GLN A 865 -31.58 -9.91 33.44
CA GLN A 865 -30.87 -10.85 34.31
C GLN A 865 -29.90 -10.16 35.27
N LYS A 866 -29.15 -9.14 34.80
CA LYS A 866 -28.29 -8.31 35.66
C LYS A 866 -29.09 -7.60 36.74
N ASN A 867 -30.25 -7.05 36.40
CA ASN A 867 -31.15 -6.40 37.37
C ASN A 867 -31.71 -7.38 38.40
N LEU A 868 -31.82 -8.67 38.05
CA LEU A 868 -32.22 -9.75 38.96
C LEU A 868 -31.07 -10.29 39.82
N GLY A 869 -29.85 -9.78 39.65
CA GLY A 869 -28.66 -10.20 40.41
C GLY A 869 -28.01 -11.49 39.91
N ASN A 870 -28.46 -12.02 38.77
CA ASN A 870 -27.81 -13.15 38.13
C ASN A 870 -26.54 -12.60 37.45
N GLY A 871 -25.37 -13.13 37.83
CA GLY A 871 -24.04 -12.69 37.38
C GLY A 871 -23.73 -12.94 35.91
N VAL A 872 -24.68 -12.62 35.02
CA VAL A 872 -24.58 -12.72 33.57
C VAL A 872 -23.80 -11.51 33.07
N THR A 873 -22.79 -11.72 32.22
CA THR A 873 -21.93 -10.66 31.68
C THR A 873 -22.47 -10.02 30.41
#